data_AF-A0A9P6TP43-F1
#
_entry.id   AF-A0A9P6TP43-F1
#
_cell.length_a   1.000
_cell.length_b   1.000
_cell.length_c   1.000
_cell.angle_alpha   90.00
_cell.angle_beta   90.00
_cell.angle_gamma   90.00
#
_symmetry.space_group_name_H-M   'P 1'
#
loop_
_entity.id
_entity.type
_entity.pdbx_description
1 polymer ?
#
loop_
_entity_poly.entity_id
_entity_poly.type
_entity_poly.pdbx_seq_one_letter_code
_entity_poly.pdbx_strand_id
1 'polypeptide(L)'
;MYSIRLSAELARLWTMKPDLAAKQTIQEKKMDKTDEHLTQLLISLAILEAREFDILSFDEVEQLKKQHADLQRRISHATEQLGLESKIKNLTRSLASLDRRRSGQVRCDQAVRLVDDLVVQLTTCQAQASATKFKLLQHTAGILSLGIQKLESAQCMSNKSSTHDEEIQAKNREIAELRSELEQITNTLDMMLRRTALQDDDDNTPPDSAYGKSTDDLCYMSCSSETLHTSLSNSLLTSVEKQLYSYKSRMRLLENQAEKHQLVSMSEQKLRIQLRAAEDERDAAEAQCQRLMSKEPYKINQLDPQLAWLKVGVDSLSDEPHTSNDQKNLRPFLDRISELELQLRQTEDQKEYMQVQLARSARQITNLTSSRSDLELKCSRAQSQTAAFLYREKTLKIEMEQYRNEAFLLRIEKEKWRQAHRRESALNLQAGNNRYSNQHALQKQYEQLLEEQQQEFETQLKESQSLLDKSKQESEQLRTERDQWKATSNDFENLVREKIKTLDYRDGKIAELESELVGTQTTQRALSAREAAWMEKTDSLETNLEGMLKEFDRLTSTVMDLEMERPNYERRIDQLVKTNQHLEAELVNERVNHLGNSSDTPTTASLRKEFRALISDLKDEKQRLLAKEASEKKQLENIIKDMKHERDMARYDRINKGVQTPLIP
;
A
#
# COMPACT_ATOMS: atom_id res chain seq x y z
N MET A 1 21.76 -9.27 50.80
CA MET A 1 22.54 -8.25 50.04
C MET A 1 22.68 -8.56 48.55
N TYR A 2 22.77 -9.82 48.10
CA TYR A 2 22.85 -10.16 46.67
C TYR A 2 21.59 -9.79 45.84
N SER A 3 20.38 -9.91 46.41
CA SER A 3 19.13 -9.56 45.71
C SER A 3 18.99 -8.07 45.40
N ILE A 4 19.45 -7.18 46.29
CA ILE A 4 19.42 -5.72 46.09
C ILE A 4 20.44 -5.30 45.03
N ARG A 5 21.58 -5.99 44.97
CA ARG A 5 22.61 -5.74 43.95
C ARG A 5 22.14 -6.18 42.56
N LEU A 6 21.46 -7.32 42.48
CA LEU A 6 20.86 -7.80 41.23
C LEU A 6 19.72 -6.90 40.74
N SER A 7 18.87 -6.40 41.64
CA SER A 7 17.79 -5.48 41.25
C SER A 7 18.33 -4.11 40.84
N ALA A 8 19.42 -3.63 41.45
CA ALA A 8 20.08 -2.39 41.06
C ALA A 8 20.83 -2.52 39.73
N GLU A 9 21.44 -3.69 39.46
CA GLU A 9 22.05 -3.98 38.15
C GLU A 9 21.01 -4.18 37.04
N LEU A 10 19.88 -4.83 37.32
CA LEU A 10 18.76 -4.94 36.39
C LEU A 10 18.10 -3.58 36.12
N ALA A 11 17.98 -2.72 37.14
CA ALA A 11 17.52 -1.35 36.97
C ALA A 11 18.51 -0.53 36.14
N ARG A 12 19.83 -0.70 36.34
CA ARG A 12 20.86 -0.08 35.51
C ARG A 12 20.80 -0.57 34.07
N LEU A 13 20.64 -1.86 33.83
CA LEU A 13 20.46 -2.45 32.50
C LEU A 13 19.20 -1.93 31.80
N TRP A 14 18.12 -1.71 32.55
CA TRP A 14 16.90 -1.08 32.02
C TRP A 14 17.06 0.42 31.72
N THR A 15 17.85 1.15 32.50
CA THR A 15 18.15 2.56 32.24
C THR A 15 19.22 2.78 31.17
N MET A 16 20.06 1.78 30.90
CA MET A 16 21.01 1.77 29.78
C MET A 16 20.37 1.33 28.47
N LYS A 17 19.04 1.41 28.36
CA LYS A 17 18.36 1.29 27.07
C LYS A 17 18.88 2.44 26.19
N PRO A 18 19.72 2.19 25.18
CA PRO A 18 20.01 3.23 24.20
C PRO A 18 18.66 3.55 23.52
N ASP A 19 18.48 4.77 23.03
CA ASP A 19 17.31 5.17 22.24
C ASP A 19 17.04 4.19 21.08
N LEU A 20 16.29 3.13 21.38
CA LEU A 20 15.88 2.08 20.45
C LEU A 20 14.81 2.60 19.48
N ALA A 21 14.22 3.77 19.75
CA ALA A 21 13.35 4.46 18.81
C ALA A 21 14.12 5.14 17.66
N ALA A 22 15.39 5.49 17.85
CA ALA A 22 16.22 6.13 16.82
C ALA A 22 17.15 5.15 16.07
N LYS A 23 17.32 3.92 16.59
CA LYS A 23 18.11 2.86 15.94
C LYS A 23 17.29 1.74 15.30
N GLN A 24 15.96 1.72 15.46
CA GLN A 24 15.10 0.75 14.75
C GLN A 24 14.89 1.08 13.26
N THR A 25 15.26 2.27 12.79
CA THR A 25 15.08 2.67 11.38
C THR A 25 16.32 2.47 10.50
N ILE A 26 17.38 1.80 11.00
CA ILE A 26 18.64 1.56 10.26
C ILE A 26 18.97 0.05 10.13
N GLN A 27 18.07 -0.87 10.53
CA GLN A 27 18.28 -2.30 10.34
C GLN A 27 17.01 -3.05 9.87
N GLU A 28 16.47 -2.68 8.70
CA GLU A 28 15.92 -3.67 7.74
C GLU A 28 16.94 -3.88 6.61
N LYS A 29 18.21 -3.99 6.98
CA LYS A 29 19.18 -4.76 6.19
C LYS A 29 18.56 -6.15 6.07
N LYS A 30 18.39 -6.69 4.85
CA LYS A 30 18.03 -8.10 4.60
C LYS A 30 18.50 -8.93 5.79
N MET A 31 17.59 -9.33 6.67
CA MET A 31 17.93 -10.19 7.78
C MET A 31 18.60 -11.37 7.12
N ASP A 32 19.91 -11.52 7.34
CA ASP A 32 20.62 -12.70 6.88
C ASP A 32 19.80 -13.86 7.42
N LYS A 33 19.64 -14.94 6.65
CA LYS A 33 18.78 -16.07 7.05
C LYS A 33 19.04 -16.49 8.50
N THR A 34 20.26 -16.31 8.99
CA THR A 34 20.67 -16.48 10.40
C THR A 34 19.81 -15.70 11.40
N ASP A 35 19.48 -14.44 11.15
CA ASP A 35 18.66 -13.60 12.02
C ASP A 35 17.20 -14.07 11.99
N GLU A 36 16.70 -14.55 10.85
CA GLU A 36 15.35 -15.13 10.74
C GLU A 36 15.24 -16.45 11.52
N HIS A 37 16.29 -17.28 11.49
CA HIS A 37 16.35 -18.47 12.32
C HIS A 37 16.49 -18.11 13.80
N LEU A 38 17.24 -17.05 14.14
CA LEU A 38 17.37 -16.58 15.51
C LEU A 38 16.04 -16.03 16.03
N THR A 39 15.30 -15.25 15.23
CA THR A 39 13.97 -14.77 15.63
C THR A 39 12.98 -15.91 15.75
N GLN A 40 12.99 -16.89 14.84
CA GLN A 40 12.19 -18.12 14.98
C GLN A 40 12.56 -18.89 16.25
N LEU A 41 13.85 -18.98 16.59
CA LEU A 41 14.32 -19.62 17.81
C LEU A 41 13.82 -18.86 19.05
N LEU A 42 13.93 -17.53 19.07
CA LEU A 42 13.43 -16.68 20.16
C LEU A 42 11.90 -16.78 20.31
N ILE A 43 11.16 -16.83 19.19
CA ILE A 43 9.71 -17.05 19.21
C ILE A 43 9.40 -18.43 19.77
N SER A 44 10.11 -19.47 19.33
CA SER A 44 9.92 -20.84 19.83
C SER A 44 10.22 -20.94 21.33
N LEU A 45 11.27 -20.25 21.80
CA LEU A 45 11.62 -20.16 23.22
C LEU A 45 10.54 -19.42 24.00
N ALA A 46 10.06 -18.28 23.49
CA ALA A 46 8.98 -17.53 24.12
C ALA A 46 7.67 -18.34 24.19
N ILE A 47 7.37 -19.15 23.17
CA ILE A 47 6.22 -20.07 23.19
C ILE A 47 6.42 -21.15 24.26
N LEU A 48 7.63 -21.72 24.38
CA LEU A 48 7.95 -22.70 25.42
C LEU A 48 7.84 -22.11 26.82
N GLU A 49 8.41 -20.93 27.08
CA GLU A 49 8.27 -20.22 28.35
C GLU A 49 6.79 -19.89 28.63
N ALA A 50 6.03 -19.53 27.60
CA ALA A 50 4.61 -19.23 27.73
C ALA A 50 3.74 -20.44 28.12
N ARG A 51 4.24 -21.68 27.96
CA ARG A 51 3.52 -22.89 28.40
C ARG A 51 3.49 -23.04 29.91
N GLU A 52 4.44 -22.44 30.61
CA GLU A 52 4.52 -22.51 32.08
C GLU A 52 3.66 -21.44 32.76
N PHE A 53 3.05 -20.52 32.01
CA PHE A 53 2.19 -19.49 32.59
C PHE A 53 0.80 -20.03 32.91
N ASP A 54 0.37 -19.76 34.15
CA ASP A 54 -0.96 -20.14 34.63
C ASP A 54 -2.07 -19.44 33.83
N ILE A 55 -2.97 -20.24 33.25
CA ILE A 55 -4.19 -19.75 32.62
C ILE A 55 -5.22 -19.52 33.73
N LEU A 56 -5.29 -18.28 34.19
CA LEU A 56 -6.33 -17.76 35.07
C LEU A 56 -7.75 -18.01 34.53
N SER A 57 -8.69 -18.16 35.45
CA SER A 57 -10.11 -18.24 35.11
C SER A 57 -10.66 -16.91 34.58
N PHE A 58 -11.79 -16.95 33.87
CA PHE A 58 -12.42 -15.75 33.31
C PHE A 58 -12.72 -14.70 34.39
N ASP A 59 -13.24 -15.13 35.54
CA ASP A 59 -13.58 -14.25 36.67
C ASP A 59 -12.34 -13.57 37.26
N GLU A 60 -11.23 -14.29 37.40
CA GLU A 60 -9.95 -13.74 37.88
C GLU A 60 -9.37 -12.71 36.89
N VAL A 61 -9.49 -12.97 35.59
CA VAL A 61 -9.04 -12.03 34.54
C VAL A 61 -9.88 -10.76 34.57
N GLU A 62 -11.20 -10.87 34.73
CA GLU A 62 -12.09 -9.72 34.85
C GLU A 62 -11.78 -8.92 36.13
N GLN A 63 -11.54 -9.61 37.25
CA GLN A 63 -11.13 -8.98 38.49
C GLN A 63 -9.79 -8.26 38.35
N LEU A 64 -8.79 -8.87 37.72
CA LEU A 64 -7.48 -8.24 37.46
C LEU A 64 -7.58 -7.05 36.52
N LYS A 65 -8.43 -7.12 35.48
CA LYS A 65 -8.69 -5.97 34.59
C LYS A 65 -9.34 -4.82 35.35
N LYS A 66 -10.32 -5.11 36.21
CA LYS A 66 -10.96 -4.11 37.07
C LYS A 66 -9.96 -3.49 38.04
N GLN A 67 -9.14 -4.30 38.70
CA GLN A 67 -8.06 -3.83 39.58
C GLN A 67 -7.05 -2.97 38.82
N HIS A 68 -6.65 -3.35 37.60
CA HIS A 68 -5.73 -2.57 36.79
C HIS A 68 -6.34 -1.22 36.39
N ALA A 69 -7.60 -1.18 35.98
CA ALA A 69 -8.31 0.04 35.64
C ALA A 69 -8.44 0.97 36.87
N ASP A 70 -8.78 0.42 38.04
CA ASP A 70 -8.88 1.18 39.28
C ASP A 70 -7.51 1.73 39.73
N LEU A 71 -6.44 0.93 39.62
CA LEU A 71 -5.05 1.38 39.87
C LEU A 71 -4.63 2.47 38.88
N GLN A 72 -5.01 2.36 37.61
CA GLN A 72 -4.68 3.35 36.60
C GLN A 72 -5.39 4.69 36.88
N ARG A 73 -6.65 4.68 37.31
CA ARG A 73 -7.35 5.90 37.78
C ARG A 73 -6.66 6.50 39.00
N ARG A 74 -6.22 5.67 39.96
CA ARG A 74 -5.46 6.14 41.14
C ARG A 74 -4.11 6.75 40.76
N ILE A 75 -3.41 6.17 39.79
CA ILE A 75 -2.16 6.73 39.26
C ILE A 75 -2.42 8.08 38.61
N SER A 76 -3.43 8.21 37.74
CA SER A 76 -3.77 9.49 37.11
C SER A 76 -4.10 10.57 38.15
N HIS A 77 -4.96 10.24 39.13
CA HIS A 77 -5.28 11.16 40.22
C HIS A 77 -4.04 11.55 41.04
N ALA A 78 -3.19 10.59 41.43
CA ALA A 78 -1.97 10.86 42.17
C ALA A 78 -0.95 11.70 41.36
N THR A 79 -0.87 11.50 40.03
CA THR A 79 -0.02 12.32 39.15
C THR A 79 -0.50 13.75 39.06
N GLU A 80 -1.82 13.97 38.96
CA GLU A 80 -2.43 15.30 38.93
C GLU A 80 -2.23 16.01 40.28
N GLN A 81 -2.48 15.31 41.38
CA GLN A 81 -2.28 15.83 42.73
C GLN A 81 -0.81 16.16 43.00
N LEU A 82 0.13 15.30 42.60
CA LEU A 82 1.57 15.58 42.69
C LEU A 82 1.95 16.82 41.86
N GLY A 83 1.34 17.00 40.68
CA GLY A 83 1.53 18.18 39.85
C GLY A 83 1.07 19.47 40.54
N LEU A 84 -0.07 19.43 41.22
CA LEU A 84 -0.58 20.57 42.00
C LEU A 84 0.28 20.85 43.23
N GLU A 85 0.62 19.83 44.02
CA GLU A 85 1.46 19.99 45.21
C GLU A 85 2.89 20.42 44.88
N SER A 86 3.45 19.97 43.75
CA SER A 86 4.75 20.46 43.27
C SER A 86 4.70 21.96 42.92
N LYS A 87 3.61 22.43 42.31
CA LYS A 87 3.39 23.87 42.08
C LYS A 87 3.22 24.63 43.39
N ILE A 88 2.44 24.12 44.34
CA ILE A 88 2.27 24.73 45.67
C ILE A 88 3.61 24.77 46.41
N LYS A 89 4.41 23.71 46.37
CA LYS A 89 5.77 23.67 46.93
C LYS A 89 6.65 24.76 46.32
N ASN A 90 6.63 24.92 45.01
CA ASN A 90 7.41 25.95 44.31
C ASN A 90 6.94 27.37 44.69
N LEU A 91 5.63 27.62 44.74
CA LEU A 91 5.07 28.90 45.19
C LEU A 91 5.42 29.17 46.66
N THR A 92 5.30 28.17 47.54
CA THR A 92 5.64 28.28 48.96
C THR A 92 7.13 28.57 49.13
N ARG A 93 8.00 27.95 48.32
CA ARG A 93 9.43 28.25 48.29
C ARG A 93 9.72 29.67 47.82
N SER A 94 9.03 30.16 46.79
CA SER A 94 9.13 31.54 46.32
C SER A 94 8.58 32.56 47.33
N LEU A 95 7.56 32.19 48.12
CA LEU A 95 7.05 33.02 49.21
C LEU A 95 7.97 33.01 50.42
N ALA A 96 8.57 31.86 50.76
CA ALA A 96 9.53 31.75 51.86
C ALA A 96 10.84 32.47 51.58
N SER A 97 11.25 32.62 50.31
CA SER A 97 12.41 33.45 49.97
C SER A 97 12.15 34.94 50.16
N LEU A 98 10.88 35.36 50.06
CA LEU A 98 10.43 36.73 50.35
C LEU A 98 10.19 36.96 51.85
N ASP A 99 9.61 35.98 52.54
CA ASP A 99 9.37 36.02 53.99
C ASP A 99 10.60 35.54 54.76
N ARG A 100 11.53 36.45 55.09
CA ARG A 100 12.76 36.16 55.86
C ARG A 100 12.51 35.64 57.30
N ARG A 101 11.25 35.49 57.72
CA ARG A 101 10.89 34.98 59.06
C ARG A 101 10.96 33.45 59.09
N ARG A 102 11.42 32.89 60.23
CA ARG A 102 11.54 31.42 60.47
C ARG A 102 10.24 30.63 60.19
N SER A 103 9.07 31.28 60.18
CA SER A 103 7.78 30.67 59.87
C SER A 103 7.64 30.17 58.42
N GLY A 104 8.31 30.81 57.46
CA GLY A 104 8.27 30.40 56.05
C GLY A 104 8.91 29.04 55.82
N GLN A 105 10.00 28.75 56.56
CA GLN A 105 10.75 27.50 56.43
C GLN A 105 9.93 26.27 56.85
N VAL A 106 9.19 26.36 57.95
CA VAL A 106 8.36 25.25 58.45
C VAL A 106 7.27 24.86 57.44
N ARG A 107 6.68 25.84 56.75
CA ARG A 107 5.69 25.61 55.70
C ARG A 107 6.31 24.97 54.45
N CYS A 108 7.52 25.37 54.08
CA CYS A 108 8.27 24.71 53.01
C CYS A 108 8.57 23.26 53.33
N ASP A 109 9.03 22.96 54.55
CA ASP A 109 9.36 21.59 54.95
C ASP A 109 8.11 20.69 54.97
N GLN A 110 6.95 21.23 55.36
CA GLN A 110 5.68 20.52 55.28
C GLN A 110 5.26 20.24 53.83
N ALA A 111 5.36 21.21 52.93
CA ALA A 111 5.05 21.02 51.51
C ALA A 111 6.02 20.02 50.83
N VAL A 112 7.29 19.99 51.24
CA VAL A 112 8.26 18.99 50.76
C VAL A 112 7.83 17.59 51.19
N ARG A 113 7.48 17.38 52.47
CA ARG A 113 7.03 16.07 52.98
C ARG A 113 5.77 15.56 52.26
N LEU A 114 4.80 16.43 52.01
CA LEU A 114 3.59 16.06 51.27
C LEU A 114 3.90 15.61 49.84
N VAL A 115 4.82 16.31 49.16
CA VAL A 115 5.28 15.91 47.83
C VAL A 115 6.00 14.56 47.87
N ASP A 116 6.87 14.33 48.87
CA ASP A 116 7.58 13.06 49.02
C ASP A 116 6.62 11.90 49.32
N ASP A 117 5.62 12.09 50.19
CA ASP A 117 4.58 11.11 50.48
C ASP A 117 3.76 10.74 49.23
N LEU A 118 3.38 11.74 48.41
CA LEU A 118 2.67 11.50 47.15
C LEU A 118 3.54 10.76 46.12
N VAL A 119 4.85 11.00 46.07
CA VAL A 119 5.78 10.24 45.22
C VAL A 119 5.85 8.77 45.65
N VAL A 120 5.89 8.49 46.95
CA VAL A 120 5.86 7.11 47.47
C VAL A 120 4.54 6.41 47.14
N GLN A 121 3.40 7.10 47.27
CA GLN A 121 2.10 6.55 46.88
C GLN A 121 2.00 6.27 45.38
N LEU A 122 2.53 7.16 44.55
CA LEU A 122 2.54 7.01 43.09
C LEU A 122 3.40 5.82 42.65
N THR A 123 4.61 5.70 43.19
CA THR A 123 5.53 4.59 42.86
C THR A 123 4.99 3.23 43.32
N THR A 124 4.37 3.17 44.51
CA THR A 124 3.71 1.93 44.98
C THR A 124 2.50 1.55 44.13
N CYS A 125 1.67 2.51 43.73
CA CYS A 125 0.55 2.25 42.81
C CYS A 125 1.05 1.80 41.42
N GLN A 126 2.12 2.41 40.90
CA GLN A 126 2.74 1.99 39.63
C GLN A 126 3.34 0.57 39.70
N ALA A 127 3.96 0.21 40.81
CA ALA A 127 4.46 -1.15 41.03
C ALA A 127 3.30 -2.18 41.04
N GLN A 128 2.18 -1.86 41.69
CA GLN A 128 0.98 -2.71 41.69
C GLN A 128 0.33 -2.80 40.29
N ALA A 129 0.28 -1.69 39.54
CA ALA A 129 -0.29 -1.64 38.20
C ALA A 129 0.55 -2.45 37.19
N SER A 130 1.88 -2.39 37.31
CA SER A 130 2.78 -3.20 36.47
C SER A 130 2.70 -4.68 36.82
N ALA A 131 2.61 -5.04 38.11
CA ALA A 131 2.43 -6.42 38.55
C ALA A 131 1.10 -7.03 38.06
N THR A 132 -0.02 -6.29 38.16
CA THR A 132 -1.33 -6.74 37.63
C THR A 132 -1.31 -6.88 36.11
N LYS A 133 -0.70 -5.92 35.40
CA LYS A 133 -0.51 -6.01 33.95
C LYS A 133 0.35 -7.20 33.54
N PHE A 134 1.42 -7.49 34.29
CA PHE A 134 2.29 -8.64 34.04
C PHE A 134 1.51 -9.95 34.18
N LYS A 135 0.69 -10.11 35.23
CA LYS A 135 -0.20 -11.29 35.37
C LYS A 135 -1.19 -11.43 34.21
N LEU A 136 -1.80 -10.32 33.77
CA LEU A 136 -2.68 -10.34 32.60
C LEU A 136 -1.93 -10.76 31.33
N LEU A 137 -0.69 -10.27 31.14
CA LEU A 137 0.15 -10.63 30.01
C LEU A 137 0.58 -12.10 30.05
N GLN A 138 0.96 -12.62 31.22
CA GLN A 138 1.25 -14.05 31.42
C GLN A 138 0.06 -14.92 31.03
N HIS A 139 -1.15 -14.57 31.51
CA HIS A 139 -2.37 -15.26 31.11
C HIS A 139 -2.62 -15.19 29.60
N THR A 140 -2.44 -14.02 28.95
CA THR A 140 -2.61 -13.93 27.49
C THR A 140 -1.56 -14.74 26.74
N ALA A 141 -0.31 -14.78 27.21
CA ALA A 141 0.74 -15.59 26.62
C ALA A 141 0.42 -17.09 26.78
N GLY A 142 -0.09 -17.51 27.95
CA GLY A 142 -0.57 -18.87 28.18
C GLY A 142 -1.74 -19.27 27.28
N ILE A 143 -2.74 -18.39 27.09
CA ILE A 143 -3.84 -18.62 26.15
C ILE A 143 -3.34 -18.73 24.72
N LEU A 144 -2.44 -17.83 24.29
CA LEU A 144 -1.88 -17.86 22.94
C LEU A 144 -1.06 -19.14 22.72
N SER A 145 -0.26 -19.55 23.69
CA SER A 145 0.49 -20.81 23.66
C SER A 145 -0.45 -22.03 23.54
N LEU A 146 -1.54 -22.06 24.32
CA LEU A 146 -2.57 -23.09 24.21
C LEU A 146 -3.28 -23.05 22.85
N GLY A 147 -3.52 -21.85 22.32
CA GLY A 147 -4.10 -21.63 20.99
C GLY A 147 -3.20 -22.14 19.87
N ILE A 148 -1.90 -21.84 19.95
CA ILE A 148 -0.88 -22.36 19.03
C ILE A 148 -0.81 -23.88 19.15
N GLN A 149 -0.80 -24.46 20.36
CA GLN A 149 -0.80 -25.92 20.52
C GLN A 149 -2.06 -26.56 19.92
N LYS A 150 -3.23 -25.93 20.08
CA LYS A 150 -4.47 -26.37 19.43
C LYS A 150 -4.35 -26.27 17.91
N LEU A 151 -3.81 -25.17 17.39
CA LEU A 151 -3.57 -25.00 15.96
C LEU A 151 -2.54 -25.98 15.43
N GLU A 152 -1.45 -26.25 16.13
CA GLU A 152 -0.43 -27.25 15.77
C GLU A 152 -1.03 -28.66 15.79
N SER A 153 -1.86 -29.00 16.78
CA SER A 153 -2.56 -30.28 16.83
C SER A 153 -3.61 -30.40 15.71
N ALA A 154 -4.31 -29.31 15.41
CA ALA A 154 -5.25 -29.23 14.30
C ALA A 154 -4.53 -29.21 12.95
N GLN A 155 -3.32 -28.66 12.87
CA GLN A 155 -2.49 -28.57 11.66
C GLN A 155 -1.77 -29.89 11.41
N CYS A 156 -1.43 -30.64 12.45
CA CYS A 156 -1.06 -32.05 12.33
C CYS A 156 -2.24 -32.90 11.79
N MET A 157 -3.48 -32.54 12.15
CA MET A 157 -4.70 -33.12 11.53
C MET A 157 -4.98 -32.54 10.13
N SER A 158 -4.58 -31.30 9.85
CA SER A 158 -4.86 -30.53 8.63
C SER A 158 -3.77 -30.64 7.56
N ASN A 159 -2.56 -31.14 7.85
CA ASN A 159 -1.56 -31.50 6.84
C ASN A 159 -2.01 -32.68 5.93
N LYS A 160 -3.28 -33.07 6.03
CA LYS A 160 -4.10 -33.56 4.92
C LYS A 160 -4.57 -32.41 3.99
N SER A 161 -3.85 -31.30 3.82
CA SER A 161 -4.35 -30.09 3.16
C SER A 161 -4.35 -30.15 1.63
N SER A 162 -4.31 -31.34 1.03
CA SER A 162 -4.95 -31.53 -0.28
C SER A 162 -6.49 -31.43 -0.15
N THR A 163 -7.03 -31.47 1.08
CA THR A 163 -8.47 -31.56 1.33
C THR A 163 -9.28 -30.33 0.98
N HIS A 164 -8.75 -29.09 0.91
CA HIS A 164 -9.61 -27.92 0.64
C HIS A 164 -9.89 -27.73 -0.86
N ASP A 165 -8.87 -27.92 -1.70
CA ASP A 165 -9.08 -28.06 -3.14
C ASP A 165 -9.84 -29.36 -3.46
N GLU A 166 -9.61 -30.45 -2.70
CA GLU A 166 -10.44 -31.65 -2.80
C GLU A 166 -11.88 -31.44 -2.31
N GLU A 167 -12.16 -30.56 -1.36
CA GLU A 167 -13.52 -30.27 -0.86
C GLU A 167 -14.27 -29.40 -1.88
N ILE A 168 -13.59 -28.43 -2.49
CA ILE A 168 -14.14 -27.66 -3.63
C ILE A 168 -14.38 -28.61 -4.81
N GLN A 169 -13.42 -29.50 -5.12
CA GLN A 169 -13.61 -30.52 -6.15
C GLN A 169 -14.70 -31.53 -5.79
N ALA A 170 -14.86 -31.91 -4.52
CA ALA A 170 -15.88 -32.83 -4.06
C ALA A 170 -17.27 -32.21 -4.18
N LYS A 171 -17.44 -30.95 -3.79
CA LYS A 171 -18.70 -30.21 -4.00
C LYS A 171 -19.02 -30.01 -5.47
N ASN A 172 -18.01 -29.74 -6.31
CA ASN A 172 -18.20 -29.66 -7.76
C ASN A 172 -18.55 -31.01 -8.40
N ARG A 173 -18.00 -32.12 -7.89
CA ARG A 173 -18.39 -33.48 -8.30
C ARG A 173 -19.83 -33.79 -7.86
N GLU A 174 -20.20 -33.43 -6.64
CA GLU A 174 -21.58 -33.60 -6.14
C GLU A 174 -22.59 -32.79 -6.98
N ILE A 175 -22.25 -31.55 -7.38
CA ILE A 175 -23.07 -30.75 -8.30
C ILE A 175 -23.19 -31.45 -9.67
N ALA A 176 -22.10 -32.02 -10.19
CA ALA A 176 -22.12 -32.74 -11.46
C ALA A 176 -22.96 -34.02 -11.40
N GLU A 177 -22.88 -34.78 -10.30
CA GLU A 177 -23.70 -35.97 -10.07
C GLU A 177 -25.19 -35.62 -9.97
N LEU A 178 -25.55 -34.58 -9.21
CA LEU A 178 -26.94 -34.11 -9.12
C LEU A 178 -27.49 -33.62 -10.46
N ARG A 179 -26.65 -33.02 -11.32
CA ARG A 179 -27.04 -32.64 -12.69
C ARG A 179 -27.31 -33.87 -13.56
N SER A 180 -26.45 -34.89 -13.47
CA SER A 180 -26.65 -36.19 -14.14
C SER A 180 -27.94 -36.88 -13.70
N GLU A 181 -28.22 -36.93 -12.39
CA GLU A 181 -29.45 -37.54 -11.87
C GLU A 181 -30.71 -36.81 -12.36
N LEU A 182 -30.69 -35.47 -12.39
CA LEU A 182 -31.80 -34.69 -12.94
C LEU A 182 -31.99 -34.94 -14.43
N GLU A 183 -30.91 -35.06 -15.20
CA GLU A 183 -30.97 -35.38 -16.62
C GLU A 183 -31.56 -36.79 -16.86
N GLN A 184 -31.19 -37.77 -16.03
CA GLN A 184 -31.78 -39.12 -16.05
C GLN A 184 -33.28 -39.10 -15.74
N ILE A 185 -33.70 -38.40 -14.67
CA ILE A 185 -35.13 -38.27 -14.32
C ILE A 185 -35.90 -37.60 -15.45
N THR A 186 -35.34 -36.53 -16.04
CA THR A 186 -35.97 -35.81 -17.16
C THR A 186 -36.13 -36.72 -18.38
N ASN A 187 -35.11 -37.51 -18.71
CA ASN A 187 -35.18 -38.47 -19.82
C ASN A 187 -36.20 -39.59 -19.56
N THR A 188 -36.33 -40.09 -18.32
CA THR A 188 -37.36 -41.09 -18.00
C THR A 188 -38.78 -40.53 -18.11
N LEU A 189 -38.98 -39.28 -17.70
CA LEU A 189 -40.24 -38.55 -17.90
C LEU A 189 -40.56 -38.38 -19.38
N ASP A 190 -39.57 -37.98 -20.20
CA ASP A 190 -39.76 -37.81 -21.64
C ASP A 190 -40.11 -39.15 -22.33
N MET A 191 -39.50 -40.26 -21.91
CA MET A 191 -39.89 -41.60 -22.39
C MET A 191 -41.31 -41.99 -21.98
N MET A 192 -41.73 -41.69 -20.74
CA MET A 192 -43.10 -41.96 -20.31
C MET A 192 -44.11 -41.12 -21.08
N LEU A 193 -43.82 -39.85 -21.31
CA LEU A 193 -44.67 -38.94 -22.09
C LEU A 193 -44.79 -39.36 -23.57
N ARG A 194 -43.67 -39.80 -24.18
CA ARG A 194 -43.70 -40.36 -25.54
C ARG A 194 -44.48 -41.67 -25.62
N ARG A 195 -44.40 -42.50 -24.59
CA ARG A 195 -45.15 -43.76 -24.51
C ARG A 195 -46.66 -43.52 -24.38
N THR A 196 -47.08 -42.50 -23.64
CA THR A 196 -48.49 -42.11 -23.56
C THR A 196 -48.98 -41.45 -24.85
N ALA A 197 -48.17 -40.59 -25.48
CA ALA A 197 -48.53 -39.93 -26.73
C ALA A 197 -48.72 -40.92 -27.90
N LEU A 198 -47.90 -41.97 -27.97
CA LEU A 198 -48.06 -43.04 -28.98
C LEU A 198 -49.27 -43.95 -28.74
N GLN A 199 -49.89 -43.88 -27.55
CA GLN A 199 -51.05 -44.70 -27.19
C GLN A 199 -52.37 -44.03 -27.56
N ASP A 200 -52.36 -42.73 -27.89
CA ASP A 200 -53.54 -41.95 -28.31
C ASP A 200 -53.76 -41.93 -29.85
N ASP A 201 -52.78 -42.39 -30.65
CA ASP A 201 -52.84 -42.30 -32.12
C ASP A 201 -53.49 -43.53 -32.84
N ASP A 202 -53.90 -44.56 -32.10
CA ASP A 202 -54.43 -45.81 -32.69
C ASP A 202 -55.97 -45.84 -32.89
N ASP A 203 -56.67 -44.72 -32.63
CA ASP A 203 -58.15 -44.63 -32.75
C ASP A 203 -58.65 -43.90 -34.02
N ASN A 204 -57.79 -43.77 -35.05
CA ASN A 204 -58.20 -43.31 -36.38
C ASN A 204 -58.72 -44.46 -37.26
N THR A 205 -59.87 -45.01 -36.87
CA THR A 205 -60.73 -45.77 -37.81
C THR A 205 -61.55 -44.79 -38.66
N PRO A 206 -61.56 -44.90 -40.00
CA PRO A 206 -62.29 -43.97 -40.87
C PRO A 206 -63.81 -44.20 -40.77
N PRO A 207 -64.64 -43.14 -40.81
CA PRO A 207 -66.08 -43.30 -40.78
C PRO A 207 -66.57 -43.58 -42.19
N ASP A 208 -67.06 -44.80 -42.42
CA ASP A 208 -67.96 -45.03 -43.54
C ASP A 208 -69.08 -45.98 -43.14
N SER A 209 -70.27 -45.68 -43.66
CA SER A 209 -71.47 -46.51 -43.68
C SER A 209 -72.42 -46.47 -42.46
N ALA A 210 -73.26 -45.44 -42.44
CA ALA A 210 -74.71 -45.55 -42.66
C ALA A 210 -75.52 -46.68 -41.96
N TYR A 211 -76.58 -46.21 -41.28
CA TYR A 211 -77.85 -46.88 -40.96
C TYR A 211 -77.87 -47.97 -39.86
N GLY A 212 -78.46 -47.57 -38.71
CA GLY A 212 -79.61 -48.32 -38.19
C GLY A 212 -79.58 -48.73 -36.73
N LYS A 213 -80.47 -48.09 -35.96
CA LYS A 213 -81.28 -48.64 -34.86
C LYS A 213 -80.60 -49.03 -33.54
N SER A 214 -80.96 -48.24 -32.53
CA SER A 214 -81.69 -48.67 -31.31
C SER A 214 -81.11 -49.86 -30.54
N THR A 215 -80.60 -49.54 -29.35
CA THR A 215 -80.66 -50.27 -28.05
C THR A 215 -79.55 -49.64 -27.21
N ASP A 216 -79.86 -48.63 -26.39
CA ASP A 216 -80.30 -48.76 -25.00
C ASP A 216 -79.61 -49.90 -24.24
N ASP A 217 -78.98 -49.50 -23.12
CA ASP A 217 -78.44 -50.30 -22.03
C ASP A 217 -77.16 -51.10 -22.25
N LEU A 218 -75.98 -50.45 -22.21
CA LEU A 218 -74.73 -51.05 -21.66
C LEU A 218 -73.55 -50.05 -21.66
N CYS A 219 -73.55 -49.06 -20.77
CA CYS A 219 -72.35 -48.23 -20.52
C CYS A 219 -72.28 -47.73 -19.07
N TYR A 220 -72.14 -48.65 -18.11
CA TYR A 220 -72.00 -48.29 -16.69
C TYR A 220 -70.81 -48.96 -15.98
N MET A 221 -69.93 -49.70 -16.66
CA MET A 221 -68.86 -50.46 -15.97
C MET A 221 -67.41 -50.26 -16.47
N SER A 222 -67.15 -49.30 -17.39
CA SER A 222 -65.77 -48.97 -17.80
C SER A 222 -65.17 -47.72 -17.13
N CYS A 223 -65.96 -46.94 -16.38
CA CYS A 223 -65.51 -45.69 -15.72
C CYS A 223 -64.57 -45.89 -14.50
N SER A 224 -64.36 -47.14 -14.06
CA SER A 224 -63.57 -47.43 -12.84
C SER A 224 -62.07 -47.57 -13.10
N SER A 225 -61.65 -47.85 -14.35
CA SER A 225 -60.24 -48.08 -14.69
C SER A 225 -59.51 -46.77 -14.99
N GLU A 226 -60.13 -45.85 -15.73
CA GLU A 226 -59.54 -44.54 -16.07
C GLU A 226 -59.34 -43.64 -14.84
N THR A 227 -60.23 -43.73 -13.85
CA THR A 227 -60.13 -42.97 -12.60
C THR A 227 -59.00 -43.46 -11.70
N LEU A 228 -58.69 -44.76 -11.72
CA LEU A 228 -57.53 -45.31 -11.00
C LEU A 228 -56.21 -44.99 -11.70
N HIS A 229 -56.18 -45.05 -13.04
CA HIS A 229 -54.99 -44.70 -13.80
C HIS A 229 -54.62 -43.22 -13.67
N THR A 230 -55.61 -42.32 -13.72
CA THR A 230 -55.40 -40.88 -13.50
C THR A 230 -54.97 -40.56 -12.05
N SER A 231 -55.55 -41.24 -11.05
CA SER A 231 -55.14 -41.06 -9.65
C SER A 231 -53.70 -41.49 -9.39
N LEU A 232 -53.29 -42.64 -9.93
CA LEU A 232 -51.92 -43.15 -9.76
C LEU A 232 -50.90 -42.25 -10.48
N SER A 233 -51.22 -41.80 -11.70
CA SER A 233 -50.40 -40.86 -12.47
C SER A 233 -50.24 -39.51 -11.77
N ASN A 234 -51.31 -38.96 -11.19
CA ASN A 234 -51.25 -37.69 -10.47
C ASN A 234 -50.44 -37.79 -9.16
N SER A 235 -50.52 -38.92 -8.47
CA SER A 235 -49.71 -39.21 -7.26
C SER A 235 -48.22 -39.34 -7.58
N LEU A 236 -47.88 -40.06 -8.65
CA LEU A 236 -46.50 -40.18 -9.11
C LEU A 236 -45.95 -38.83 -9.59
N LEU A 237 -46.74 -38.06 -10.35
CA LEU A 237 -46.35 -36.74 -10.83
C LEU A 237 -46.06 -35.79 -9.66
N THR A 238 -46.95 -35.72 -8.67
CA THR A 238 -46.73 -34.86 -7.48
C THR A 238 -45.55 -35.32 -6.62
N SER A 239 -45.24 -36.62 -6.56
CA SER A 239 -44.05 -37.13 -5.89
C SER A 239 -42.76 -36.72 -6.63
N VAL A 240 -42.75 -36.86 -7.96
CA VAL A 240 -41.60 -36.49 -8.80
C VAL A 240 -41.39 -34.97 -8.79
N GLU A 241 -42.46 -34.16 -8.85
CA GLU A 241 -42.38 -32.70 -8.72
C GLU A 241 -41.78 -32.27 -7.38
N LYS A 242 -42.16 -32.91 -6.28
CA LYS A 242 -41.57 -32.64 -4.95
C LYS A 242 -40.08 -32.98 -4.90
N GLN A 243 -39.67 -34.12 -5.47
CA GLN A 243 -38.26 -34.48 -5.55
C GLN A 243 -37.48 -33.49 -6.41
N LEU A 244 -37.99 -33.13 -7.60
CA LEU A 244 -37.42 -32.11 -8.48
C LEU A 244 -37.26 -30.76 -7.77
N TYR A 245 -38.27 -30.31 -7.02
CA TYR A 245 -38.19 -29.07 -6.26
C TYR A 245 -37.11 -29.12 -5.16
N SER A 246 -36.98 -30.27 -4.48
CA SER A 246 -35.95 -30.46 -3.45
C SER A 246 -34.53 -30.45 -4.04
N TYR A 247 -34.32 -31.12 -5.18
CA TYR A 247 -33.03 -31.13 -5.88
C TYR A 247 -32.68 -29.76 -6.43
N LYS A 248 -33.64 -29.06 -7.05
CA LYS A 248 -33.44 -27.70 -7.55
C LYS A 248 -33.10 -26.71 -6.44
N SER A 249 -33.71 -26.87 -5.26
CA SER A 249 -33.40 -26.06 -4.08
C SER A 249 -32.01 -26.35 -3.52
N ARG A 250 -31.62 -27.63 -3.44
CA ARG A 250 -30.27 -28.05 -3.02
C ARG A 250 -29.19 -27.54 -3.99
N MET A 251 -29.44 -27.62 -5.29
CA MET A 251 -28.53 -27.13 -6.33
C MET A 251 -28.29 -25.62 -6.21
N ARG A 252 -29.35 -24.82 -6.06
CA ARG A 252 -29.22 -23.37 -5.85
C ARG A 252 -28.43 -23.02 -4.58
N LEU A 253 -28.61 -23.79 -3.50
CA LEU A 253 -27.84 -23.56 -2.27
C LEU A 253 -26.34 -23.81 -2.48
N LEU A 254 -25.99 -24.89 -3.17
CA LEU A 254 -24.60 -25.23 -3.47
C LEU A 254 -23.97 -24.24 -4.45
N GLU A 255 -24.71 -23.81 -5.48
CA GLU A 255 -24.26 -22.76 -6.44
C GLU A 255 -24.00 -21.43 -5.70
N ASN A 256 -24.92 -20.99 -4.83
CA ASN A 256 -24.71 -19.79 -4.02
C ASN A 256 -23.50 -19.92 -3.07
N GLN A 257 -23.24 -21.10 -2.52
CA GLN A 257 -22.06 -21.34 -1.67
C GLN A 257 -20.78 -21.27 -2.50
N ALA A 258 -20.75 -21.89 -3.69
CA ALA A 258 -19.61 -21.86 -4.59
C ALA A 258 -19.29 -20.43 -5.06
N GLU A 259 -20.30 -19.65 -5.48
CA GLU A 259 -20.14 -18.25 -5.87
C GLU A 259 -19.61 -17.39 -4.71
N LYS A 260 -20.13 -17.60 -3.49
CA LYS A 260 -19.65 -16.89 -2.30
C LYS A 260 -18.18 -17.20 -2.02
N HIS A 261 -17.76 -18.46 -2.10
CA HIS A 261 -16.36 -18.85 -1.93
C HIS A 261 -15.46 -18.25 -3.01
N GLN A 262 -15.93 -18.21 -4.26
CA GLN A 262 -15.19 -17.60 -5.37
C GLN A 262 -15.01 -16.09 -5.19
N LEU A 263 -16.07 -15.38 -4.76
CA LEU A 263 -16.00 -13.94 -4.46
C LEU A 263 -15.04 -13.65 -3.30
N VAL A 264 -15.07 -14.45 -2.22
CA VAL A 264 -14.14 -14.31 -1.10
C VAL A 264 -12.70 -14.54 -1.56
N SER A 265 -12.43 -15.61 -2.31
CA SER A 265 -11.10 -15.91 -2.86
C SER A 265 -10.58 -14.78 -3.77
N MET A 266 -11.43 -14.22 -4.64
CA MET A 266 -11.08 -13.10 -5.51
C MET A 266 -10.76 -11.83 -4.71
N SER A 267 -11.54 -11.55 -3.66
CA SER A 267 -11.32 -10.40 -2.78
C SER A 267 -10.02 -10.52 -1.99
N GLU A 268 -9.69 -11.71 -1.49
CA GLU A 268 -8.43 -12.00 -0.79
C GLU A 268 -7.23 -11.90 -1.76
N GLN A 269 -7.37 -12.41 -2.99
CA GLN A 269 -6.32 -12.31 -4.00
C GLN A 269 -6.06 -10.86 -4.39
N LYS A 270 -7.11 -10.04 -4.56
CA LYS A 270 -6.97 -8.60 -4.83
C LYS A 270 -6.25 -7.89 -3.68
N LEU A 271 -6.61 -8.20 -2.43
CA LEU A 271 -5.97 -7.62 -1.25
C LEU A 271 -4.49 -8.02 -1.13
N ARG A 272 -4.15 -9.29 -1.45
CA ARG A 272 -2.77 -9.76 -1.51
C ARG A 272 -1.94 -9.02 -2.57
N ILE A 273 -2.49 -8.76 -3.75
CA ILE A 273 -1.81 -8.01 -4.80
C ILE A 273 -1.57 -6.56 -4.38
N GLN A 274 -2.56 -5.93 -3.73
CA GLN A 274 -2.43 -4.56 -3.20
C GLN A 274 -1.36 -4.47 -2.11
N LEU A 275 -1.29 -5.46 -1.20
CA LEU A 275 -0.25 -5.52 -0.18
C LEU A 275 1.14 -5.67 -0.79
N ARG A 276 1.32 -6.57 -1.77
CA ARG A 276 2.60 -6.71 -2.49
C ARG A 276 3.02 -5.43 -3.20
N ALA A 277 2.09 -4.74 -3.87
CA ALA A 277 2.40 -3.48 -4.54
C ALA A 277 2.86 -2.40 -3.54
N ALA A 278 2.21 -2.32 -2.36
CA ALA A 278 2.61 -1.39 -1.31
C ALA A 278 3.97 -1.76 -0.68
N GLU A 279 4.27 -3.05 -0.53
CA GLU A 279 5.58 -3.55 -0.08
C GLU A 279 6.68 -3.22 -1.11
N ASP A 280 6.43 -3.44 -2.40
CA ASP A 280 7.37 -3.12 -3.48
C ASP A 280 7.66 -1.60 -3.56
N GLU A 281 6.64 -0.75 -3.37
CA GLU A 281 6.81 0.71 -3.28
C GLU A 281 7.65 1.13 -2.07
N ARG A 282 7.43 0.49 -0.91
CA ARG A 282 8.23 0.71 0.30
C ARG A 282 9.69 0.32 0.07
N ASP A 283 9.94 -0.86 -0.48
CA ASP A 283 11.27 -1.38 -0.73
C ASP A 283 12.00 -0.55 -1.80
N ALA A 284 11.28 -0.03 -2.81
CA ALA A 284 11.83 0.90 -3.79
C ALA A 284 12.24 2.25 -3.16
N ALA A 285 11.39 2.81 -2.29
CA ALA A 285 11.69 4.03 -1.56
C ALA A 285 12.87 3.85 -0.60
N GLU A 286 12.95 2.70 0.08
CA GLU A 286 14.06 2.36 0.97
C GLU A 286 15.36 2.18 0.18
N ALA A 287 15.33 1.49 -0.96
CA ALA A 287 16.48 1.37 -1.86
C ALA A 287 16.96 2.74 -2.35
N GLN A 288 16.06 3.68 -2.63
CA GLN A 288 16.41 5.05 -2.99
C GLN A 288 17.08 5.79 -1.83
N CYS A 289 16.56 5.64 -0.59
CA CYS A 289 17.19 6.20 0.61
C CYS A 289 18.59 5.61 0.85
N GLN A 290 18.75 4.29 0.71
CA GLN A 290 20.05 3.62 0.85
C GLN A 290 21.06 4.08 -0.20
N ARG A 291 20.63 4.29 -1.46
CA ARG A 291 21.49 4.86 -2.51
C ARG A 291 21.97 6.26 -2.17
N LEU A 292 21.15 7.09 -1.53
CA LEU A 292 21.56 8.43 -1.07
C LEU A 292 22.50 8.35 0.12
N MET A 293 22.18 7.53 1.13
CA MET A 293 23.03 7.34 2.32
C MET A 293 24.39 6.74 1.97
N SER A 294 24.46 5.83 1.00
CA SER A 294 25.73 5.25 0.53
C SER A 294 26.60 6.23 -0.25
N LYS A 295 26.04 7.32 -0.80
CA LYS A 295 26.79 8.38 -1.49
C LYS A 295 27.39 9.42 -0.54
N GLU A 296 26.84 9.60 0.66
CA GLU A 296 27.38 10.54 1.67
C GLU A 296 28.81 10.20 2.17
N PRO A 297 29.18 8.95 2.52
CA PRO A 297 30.51 8.67 3.06
C PRO A 297 31.63 8.87 2.03
N TYR A 298 31.35 8.72 0.73
CA TYR A 298 32.34 9.00 -0.31
C TYR A 298 32.60 10.50 -0.49
N LYS A 299 31.60 11.36 -0.27
CA LYS A 299 31.80 12.82 -0.28
C LYS A 299 32.57 13.31 0.95
N ILE A 300 32.32 12.72 2.13
CA ILE A 300 33.06 13.04 3.36
C ILE A 300 34.55 12.68 3.21
N ASN A 301 34.86 11.51 2.65
CA ASN A 301 36.25 11.11 2.37
C ASN A 301 36.94 11.93 1.26
N GLN A 302 36.18 12.54 0.34
CA GLN A 302 36.72 13.47 -0.66
C GLN A 302 36.94 14.89 -0.11
N LEU A 303 36.23 15.28 0.94
CA LEU A 303 36.38 16.58 1.62
C LEU A 303 37.53 16.58 2.63
N ASP A 304 37.94 15.41 3.14
CA ASP A 304 39.04 15.28 4.12
C ASP A 304 40.40 15.86 3.65
N PRO A 305 40.84 15.64 2.39
CA PRO A 305 42.03 16.30 1.84
C PRO A 305 41.89 17.82 1.71
N GLN A 306 40.66 18.32 1.46
CA GLN A 306 40.39 19.76 1.33
C GLN A 306 40.36 20.45 2.71
N LEU A 307 39.81 19.78 3.72
CA LEU A 307 39.88 20.18 5.13
C LEU A 307 41.32 20.18 5.64
N ALA A 308 42.14 19.21 5.25
CA ALA A 308 43.56 19.18 5.58
C ALA A 308 44.31 20.37 4.97
N TRP A 309 44.03 20.75 3.71
CA TRP A 309 44.63 21.93 3.07
C TRP A 309 44.20 23.25 3.73
N LEU A 310 42.90 23.39 4.05
CA LEU A 310 42.37 24.55 4.80
C LEU A 310 43.01 24.67 6.19
N LYS A 311 43.21 23.54 6.88
CA LYS A 311 43.84 23.51 8.21
C LYS A 311 45.29 23.95 8.17
N VAL A 312 46.07 23.51 7.17
CA VAL A 312 47.45 23.98 6.95
C VAL A 312 47.50 25.48 6.65
N GLY A 313 46.52 26.02 5.91
CA GLY A 313 46.41 27.46 5.66
C GLY A 313 46.10 28.28 6.92
N VAL A 314 45.25 27.78 7.81
CA VAL A 314 44.90 28.43 9.08
C VAL A 314 46.04 28.35 10.09
N ASP A 315 46.71 27.20 10.20
CA ASP A 315 47.86 27.02 11.10
C ASP A 315 49.06 27.91 10.66
N SER A 316 49.19 28.18 9.36
CA SER A 316 50.22 29.11 8.81
C SER A 316 49.91 30.60 9.04
N LEU A 317 48.67 30.96 9.39
CA LEU A 317 48.24 32.33 9.69
C LEU A 317 48.34 32.67 11.20
N SER A 318 48.68 31.68 12.04
CA SER A 318 48.78 31.88 13.49
C SER A 318 50.11 32.49 13.95
N ASP A 319 51.11 32.60 13.06
CA ASP A 319 52.43 33.16 13.38
C ASP A 319 52.62 34.55 12.73
N GLU A 320 52.49 35.60 13.56
CA GLU A 320 52.86 37.02 13.36
C GLU A 320 52.08 37.90 12.33
N PRO A 321 51.34 38.95 12.76
CA PRO A 321 50.42 39.69 11.91
C PRO A 321 50.99 41.02 11.38
N HIS A 322 51.86 41.04 10.37
CA HIS A 322 52.29 42.32 9.76
C HIS A 322 52.49 42.24 8.25
N THR A 323 51.46 42.52 7.43
CA THR A 323 51.45 43.50 6.31
C THR A 323 50.13 43.47 5.52
N SER A 324 49.75 44.61 4.92
CA SER A 324 48.50 44.83 4.15
C SER A 324 48.34 43.96 2.88
N ASN A 325 49.33 43.14 2.51
CA ASN A 325 49.29 42.36 1.27
C ASN A 325 48.63 40.98 1.45
N ASP A 326 48.49 40.49 2.68
CA ASP A 326 47.92 39.17 2.98
C ASP A 326 46.39 39.10 2.78
N GLN A 327 45.72 40.26 2.78
CA GLN A 327 44.26 40.34 2.58
C GLN A 327 43.82 39.91 1.17
N LYS A 328 44.71 39.98 0.16
CA LYS A 328 44.41 39.52 -1.20
C LYS A 328 44.48 38.00 -1.34
N ASN A 329 45.30 37.34 -0.54
CA ASN A 329 45.46 35.89 -0.57
C ASN A 329 44.34 35.16 0.20
N LEU A 330 43.66 35.82 1.15
CA LEU A 330 42.55 35.23 1.91
C LEU A 330 41.20 35.19 1.16
N ARG A 331 40.97 36.05 0.17
CA ARG A 331 39.69 36.10 -0.58
C ARG A 331 39.26 34.75 -1.20
N PRO A 332 40.12 34.03 -1.94
CA PRO A 332 39.70 32.75 -2.54
C PRO A 332 39.35 31.68 -1.51
N PHE A 333 39.95 31.72 -0.31
CA PHE A 333 39.59 30.83 0.79
C PHE A 333 38.20 31.16 1.35
N LEU A 334 37.89 32.44 1.55
CA LEU A 334 36.57 32.90 1.99
C LEU A 334 35.47 32.55 0.98
N ASP A 335 35.74 32.75 -0.31
CA ASP A 335 34.80 32.40 -1.38
C ASP A 335 34.55 30.89 -1.40
N ARG A 336 35.60 30.07 -1.25
CA ARG A 336 35.46 28.60 -1.17
C ARG A 336 34.73 28.13 0.07
N ILE A 337 34.94 28.77 1.23
CA ILE A 337 34.18 28.48 2.46
C ILE A 337 32.70 28.80 2.23
N SER A 338 32.40 29.95 1.61
CA SER A 338 31.01 30.34 1.32
C SER A 338 30.31 29.36 0.36
N GLU A 339 31.04 28.81 -0.61
CA GLU A 339 30.52 27.81 -1.54
C GLU A 339 30.25 26.47 -0.84
N LEU A 340 31.16 26.03 0.04
CA LEU A 340 30.95 24.83 0.85
C LEU A 340 29.78 24.99 1.82
N GLU A 341 29.63 26.15 2.45
CA GLU A 341 28.47 26.47 3.31
C GLU A 341 27.16 26.43 2.52
N LEU A 342 27.15 26.94 1.29
CA LEU A 342 25.98 26.89 0.41
C LEU A 342 25.63 25.45 0.01
N GLN A 343 26.63 24.63 -0.34
CA GLN A 343 26.41 23.21 -0.65
C GLN A 343 25.89 22.43 0.56
N LEU A 344 26.40 22.73 1.76
CA LEU A 344 25.95 22.10 3.01
C LEU A 344 24.48 22.43 3.27
N ARG A 345 24.09 23.72 3.15
CA ARG A 345 22.68 24.13 3.25
C ARG A 345 21.78 23.45 2.23
N GLN A 346 22.20 23.35 0.96
CA GLN A 346 21.43 22.64 -0.06
C GLN A 346 21.24 21.16 0.27
N THR A 347 22.26 20.50 0.84
CA THR A 347 22.13 19.10 1.26
C THR A 347 21.25 18.92 2.49
N GLU A 348 21.29 19.88 3.44
CA GLU A 348 20.41 19.92 4.60
C GLU A 348 18.94 20.12 4.18
N ASP A 349 18.67 21.07 3.27
CA ASP A 349 17.34 21.31 2.71
C ASP A 349 16.80 20.06 1.98
N GLN A 350 17.65 19.38 1.19
CA GLN A 350 17.27 18.12 0.52
C GLN A 350 16.96 17.01 1.52
N LYS A 351 17.75 16.89 2.59
CA LYS A 351 17.53 15.91 3.65
C LYS A 351 16.24 16.19 4.40
N GLU A 352 15.97 17.44 4.75
CA GLU A 352 14.73 17.85 5.42
C GLU A 352 13.51 17.58 4.52
N TYR A 353 13.59 17.89 3.22
CA TYR A 353 12.55 17.56 2.25
C TYR A 353 12.24 16.05 2.21
N MET A 354 13.27 15.21 2.11
CA MET A 354 13.12 13.75 2.10
C MET A 354 12.55 13.22 3.42
N GLN A 355 12.95 13.82 4.56
CA GLN A 355 12.45 13.45 5.88
C GLN A 355 10.96 13.81 6.04
N VAL A 356 10.52 14.95 5.49
CA VAL A 356 9.11 15.34 5.43
C VAL A 356 8.30 14.37 4.56
N GLN A 357 8.84 13.92 3.42
CA GLN A 357 8.18 12.92 2.57
C GLN A 357 8.05 11.56 3.28
N LEU A 358 9.10 11.08 3.95
CA LEU A 358 9.05 9.87 4.77
C LEU A 358 8.04 9.97 5.93
N ALA A 359 7.97 11.13 6.60
CA ALA A 359 6.97 11.36 7.64
C ALA A 359 5.55 11.36 7.08
N ARG A 360 5.35 11.85 5.85
CA ARG A 360 4.05 11.83 5.16
C ARG A 360 3.63 10.41 4.79
N SER A 361 4.52 9.60 4.22
CA SER A 361 4.22 8.21 3.88
C SER A 361 3.98 7.36 5.14
N ALA A 362 4.77 7.56 6.20
CA ALA A 362 4.55 6.91 7.49
C ALA A 362 3.16 7.22 8.08
N ARG A 363 2.70 8.48 8.00
CA ARG A 363 1.34 8.86 8.41
C ARG A 363 0.27 8.17 7.57
N GLN A 364 0.46 8.08 6.26
CA GLN A 364 -0.47 7.36 5.37
C GLN A 364 -0.56 5.88 5.75
N ILE A 365 0.57 5.21 6.02
CA ILE A 365 0.59 3.83 6.50
C ILE A 365 -0.18 3.71 7.81
N THR A 366 0.07 4.59 8.79
CA THR A 366 -0.65 4.53 10.08
C THR A 366 -2.17 4.65 9.91
N ASN A 367 -2.63 5.54 9.02
CA ASN A 367 -4.05 5.72 8.71
C ASN A 367 -4.66 4.49 8.02
N LEU A 368 -3.94 3.87 7.08
CA LEU A 368 -4.37 2.64 6.42
C LEU A 368 -4.42 1.47 7.40
N THR A 369 -3.45 1.34 8.30
CA THR A 369 -3.47 0.31 9.37
C THR A 369 -4.64 0.50 10.33
N SER A 370 -4.97 1.74 10.74
CA SER A 370 -6.14 1.97 11.58
C SER A 370 -7.46 1.67 10.84
N SER A 371 -7.53 2.02 9.56
CA SER A 371 -8.70 1.71 8.73
C SER A 371 -8.88 0.20 8.56
N ARG A 372 -7.78 -0.54 8.37
CA ARG A 372 -7.77 -2.00 8.33
C ARG A 372 -8.28 -2.61 9.63
N SER A 373 -7.78 -2.17 10.80
CA SER A 373 -8.25 -2.68 12.09
C SER A 373 -9.74 -2.42 12.33
N ASP A 374 -10.24 -1.26 11.90
CA ASP A 374 -11.67 -0.94 11.98
C ASP A 374 -12.52 -1.85 11.09
N LEU A 375 -12.04 -2.17 9.88
CA LEU A 375 -12.71 -3.10 8.96
C LEU A 375 -12.67 -4.54 9.48
N GLU A 376 -11.55 -4.98 10.07
CA GLU A 376 -11.43 -6.30 10.71
C GLU A 376 -12.40 -6.44 11.89
N LEU A 377 -12.57 -5.39 12.70
CA LEU A 377 -13.52 -5.36 13.81
C LEU A 377 -14.97 -5.40 13.30
N LYS A 378 -15.30 -4.64 12.24
CA LYS A 378 -16.62 -4.69 11.59
C LYS A 378 -16.91 -6.08 11.00
N CYS A 379 -15.93 -6.70 10.35
CA CYS A 379 -16.05 -8.05 9.79
C CYS A 379 -16.31 -9.08 10.90
N SER A 380 -15.53 -9.03 11.98
CA SER A 380 -15.71 -9.89 13.16
C SER A 380 -17.09 -9.72 13.79
N ARG A 381 -17.59 -8.47 13.88
CA ARG A 381 -18.94 -8.19 14.37
C ARG A 381 -20.01 -8.78 13.46
N ALA A 382 -19.92 -8.61 12.14
CA ALA A 382 -20.85 -9.18 11.18
C ALA A 382 -20.83 -10.72 11.21
N GLN A 383 -19.65 -11.34 11.37
CA GLN A 383 -19.50 -12.79 11.54
C GLN A 383 -20.19 -13.28 12.83
N SER A 384 -20.01 -12.58 13.96
CA SER A 384 -20.68 -12.94 15.21
C SER A 384 -22.21 -12.82 15.11
N GLN A 385 -22.72 -11.79 14.42
CA GLN A 385 -24.15 -11.59 14.19
C GLN A 385 -24.73 -12.69 13.30
N THR A 386 -24.08 -13.02 12.20
CA THR A 386 -24.52 -14.11 11.31
C THR A 386 -24.50 -15.47 12.01
N ALA A 387 -23.49 -15.74 12.84
CA ALA A 387 -23.46 -16.95 13.68
C ALA A 387 -24.63 -16.99 14.68
N ALA A 388 -24.95 -15.86 15.33
CA ALA A 388 -26.10 -15.77 16.24
C ALA A 388 -27.44 -15.98 15.51
N PHE A 389 -27.59 -15.43 14.30
CA PHE A 389 -28.78 -15.66 13.47
C PHE A 389 -28.92 -17.13 13.06
N LEU A 390 -27.84 -17.78 12.64
CA LEU A 390 -27.85 -19.21 12.29
C LEU A 390 -28.20 -20.09 13.50
N TYR A 391 -27.72 -19.74 14.69
CA TYR A 391 -28.11 -20.45 15.91
C TYR A 391 -29.60 -20.28 16.20
N ARG A 392 -30.12 -19.05 16.12
CA ARG A 392 -31.55 -18.76 16.31
C ARG A 392 -32.44 -19.46 15.27
N GLU A 393 -31.99 -19.55 14.02
CA GLU A 393 -32.69 -20.29 12.99
C GLU A 393 -32.76 -21.79 13.31
N LYS A 394 -31.67 -22.38 13.81
CA LYS A 394 -31.64 -23.78 14.23
C LYS A 394 -32.56 -24.05 15.40
N THR A 395 -32.59 -23.19 16.42
CA THR A 395 -33.50 -23.35 17.57
C THR A 395 -34.96 -23.27 17.13
N LEU A 396 -35.32 -22.29 16.28
CA LEU A 396 -36.67 -22.18 15.74
C LEU A 396 -37.07 -23.39 14.89
N LYS A 397 -36.15 -24.01 14.14
CA LYS A 397 -36.42 -25.25 13.41
C LYS A 397 -36.75 -26.41 14.33
N ILE A 398 -36.00 -26.56 15.43
CA ILE A 398 -36.25 -27.59 16.45
C ILE A 398 -37.61 -27.37 17.13
N GLU A 399 -37.93 -26.13 17.52
CA GLU A 399 -39.23 -25.79 18.11
C GLU A 399 -40.40 -26.09 17.13
N MET A 400 -40.25 -25.72 15.85
CA MET A 400 -41.24 -26.05 14.83
C MET A 400 -41.44 -27.57 14.64
N GLU A 401 -40.39 -28.35 14.79
CA GLU A 401 -40.45 -29.82 14.73
C GLU A 401 -41.13 -30.40 15.98
N GLN A 402 -40.86 -29.84 17.17
CA GLN A 402 -41.55 -30.19 18.41
C GLN A 402 -43.05 -29.94 18.31
N TYR A 403 -43.48 -28.77 17.82
CA TYR A 403 -44.90 -28.47 17.64
C TYR A 403 -45.59 -29.39 16.63
N ARG A 404 -44.88 -29.81 15.56
CA ARG A 404 -45.40 -30.81 14.62
C ARG A 404 -45.63 -32.16 15.29
N ASN A 405 -44.70 -32.60 16.14
CA ASN A 405 -44.82 -33.85 16.88
C ASN A 405 -45.95 -33.80 17.92
N GLU A 406 -46.09 -32.69 18.63
CA GLU A 406 -47.18 -32.48 19.59
C GLU A 406 -48.56 -32.49 18.90
N ALA A 407 -48.69 -31.76 17.79
CA ALA A 407 -49.92 -31.78 17.00
C ALA A 407 -50.27 -33.17 16.47
N PHE A 408 -49.26 -34.00 16.16
CA PHE A 408 -49.46 -35.39 15.77
C PHE A 408 -49.96 -36.26 16.95
N LEU A 409 -49.39 -36.12 18.14
CA LEU A 409 -49.83 -36.84 19.34
C LEU A 409 -51.27 -36.48 19.73
N LEU A 410 -51.62 -35.19 19.71
CA LEU A 410 -52.99 -34.73 20.01
C LEU A 410 -54.03 -35.30 19.03
N ARG A 411 -53.67 -35.53 17.76
CA ARG A 411 -54.56 -36.20 16.79
C ARG A 411 -54.81 -37.66 17.16
N ILE A 412 -53.78 -38.39 17.59
CA ILE A 412 -53.91 -39.78 18.03
C ILE A 412 -54.80 -39.85 19.26
N GLU A 413 -54.59 -38.97 20.24
CA GLU A 413 -55.36 -38.94 21.47
C GLU A 413 -56.84 -38.59 21.21
N LYS A 414 -57.10 -37.59 20.35
CA LYS A 414 -58.47 -37.28 19.90
C LYS A 414 -59.16 -38.49 19.27
N GLU A 415 -58.46 -39.30 18.50
CA GLU A 415 -59.04 -40.51 17.90
C GLU A 415 -59.31 -41.60 18.94
N LYS A 416 -58.42 -41.77 19.93
CA LYS A 416 -58.65 -42.67 21.06
C LYS A 416 -59.91 -42.29 21.85
N TRP A 417 -60.09 -41.00 22.15
CA TRP A 417 -61.29 -40.50 22.82
C TRP A 417 -62.57 -40.76 22.03
N ARG A 418 -62.55 -40.53 20.71
CA ARG A 418 -63.70 -40.88 19.85
C ARG A 418 -64.03 -42.38 19.90
N GLN A 419 -63.02 -43.24 19.91
CA GLN A 419 -63.24 -44.69 19.99
C GLN A 419 -63.77 -45.13 21.35
N ALA A 420 -63.25 -44.58 22.45
CA ALA A 420 -63.75 -44.84 23.79
C ALA A 420 -65.23 -44.42 23.91
N HIS A 421 -65.55 -43.22 23.43
CA HIS A 421 -66.91 -42.71 23.48
C HIS A 421 -67.90 -43.53 22.63
N ARG A 422 -67.48 -44.04 21.47
CA ARG A 422 -68.30 -44.99 20.69
C ARG A 422 -68.58 -46.30 21.44
N ARG A 423 -67.62 -46.82 22.20
CA ARG A 423 -67.80 -48.06 23.00
C ARG A 423 -68.76 -47.84 24.17
N GLU A 424 -68.63 -46.71 24.84
CA GLU A 424 -69.49 -46.34 25.97
C GLU A 424 -70.95 -46.12 25.53
N SER A 425 -71.16 -45.40 24.43
CA SER A 425 -72.49 -45.25 23.83
C SER A 425 -73.12 -46.58 23.38
N ALA A 426 -72.30 -47.53 22.91
CA ALA A 426 -72.78 -48.87 22.55
C ALA A 426 -73.19 -49.71 23.77
N LEU A 427 -72.48 -49.58 24.90
CA LEU A 427 -72.80 -50.28 26.15
C LEU A 427 -74.08 -49.74 26.80
N ASN A 428 -74.31 -48.42 26.74
CA ASN A 428 -75.50 -47.79 27.32
C ASN A 428 -76.81 -48.16 26.59
N LEU A 429 -76.75 -48.42 25.29
CA LEU A 429 -77.92 -48.90 24.52
C LEU A 429 -78.34 -50.34 24.90
N GLN A 430 -77.48 -51.10 25.58
CA GLN A 430 -77.73 -52.51 25.90
C GLN A 430 -78.31 -52.74 27.31
N ALA A 431 -78.33 -51.71 28.18
CA ALA A 431 -78.74 -51.83 29.58
C ALA A 431 -80.21 -51.40 29.88
N GLY A 432 -81.01 -51.12 28.86
CA GLY A 432 -82.36 -50.58 29.03
C GLY A 432 -83.45 -51.63 29.25
N ASN A 433 -83.64 -52.11 30.50
CA ASN A 433 -84.96 -52.58 30.93
C ASN A 433 -85.14 -52.53 32.46
N ASN A 434 -86.16 -51.76 32.87
CA ASN A 434 -86.88 -51.81 34.16
C ASN A 434 -86.44 -50.84 35.29
N ARG A 435 -87.27 -49.81 35.61
CA ARG A 435 -87.85 -49.49 36.96
C ARG A 435 -88.29 -48.01 37.11
N TYR A 436 -89.61 -47.77 36.97
CA TYR A 436 -90.28 -46.46 36.87
C TYR A 436 -90.43 -45.58 38.13
N SER A 437 -89.85 -45.93 39.28
CA SER A 437 -90.01 -45.12 40.52
C SER A 437 -88.70 -44.60 41.11
N ASN A 438 -87.58 -45.32 40.93
CA ASN A 438 -86.25 -44.70 40.99
C ASN A 438 -85.99 -43.80 39.77
N GLN A 439 -86.75 -43.99 38.69
CA GLN A 439 -86.57 -43.28 37.42
C GLN A 439 -86.74 -41.77 37.52
N HIS A 440 -87.54 -41.22 38.44
CA HIS A 440 -87.72 -39.76 38.53
C HIS A 440 -86.60 -39.08 39.33
N ALA A 441 -86.09 -39.71 40.40
CA ALA A 441 -84.91 -39.22 41.12
C ALA A 441 -83.64 -39.44 40.29
N LEU A 442 -83.55 -40.58 39.59
CA LEU A 442 -82.50 -40.89 38.65
C LEU A 442 -82.58 -40.01 37.40
N GLN A 443 -83.78 -39.68 36.88
CA GLN A 443 -83.96 -38.69 35.81
C GLN A 443 -83.47 -37.33 36.25
N LYS A 444 -83.83 -36.90 37.46
CA LYS A 444 -83.40 -35.59 37.96
C LYS A 444 -81.88 -35.54 38.18
N GLN A 445 -81.28 -36.64 38.63
CA GLN A 445 -79.82 -36.78 38.69
C GLN A 445 -79.18 -36.84 37.30
N TYR A 446 -79.79 -37.52 36.32
CA TYR A 446 -79.34 -37.54 34.93
C TYR A 446 -79.48 -36.18 34.27
N GLU A 447 -80.56 -35.45 34.57
CA GLU A 447 -80.83 -34.10 34.07
C GLU A 447 -79.85 -33.11 34.68
N GLN A 448 -79.56 -33.21 35.99
CA GLN A 448 -78.46 -32.47 36.62
C GLN A 448 -77.09 -32.82 36.03
N LEU A 449 -76.80 -34.09 35.79
CA LEU A 449 -75.56 -34.52 35.13
C LEU A 449 -75.46 -34.02 33.68
N LEU A 450 -76.59 -33.94 32.97
CA LEU A 450 -76.65 -33.40 31.61
C LEU A 450 -76.44 -31.89 31.61
N GLU A 451 -77.05 -31.18 32.57
CA GLU A 451 -76.85 -29.74 32.77
C GLU A 451 -75.43 -29.41 33.21
N GLU A 452 -74.85 -30.18 34.13
CA GLU A 452 -73.44 -30.06 34.53
C GLU A 452 -72.52 -30.31 33.34
N GLN A 453 -72.74 -31.38 32.55
CA GLN A 453 -71.98 -31.59 31.31
C GLN A 453 -72.16 -30.45 30.31
N GLN A 454 -73.38 -29.94 30.12
CA GLN A 454 -73.61 -28.79 29.23
C GLN A 454 -72.86 -27.56 29.71
N GLN A 455 -72.88 -27.26 31.01
CA GLN A 455 -72.12 -26.15 31.60
C GLN A 455 -70.61 -26.36 31.47
N GLU A 456 -70.10 -27.58 31.65
CA GLU A 456 -68.70 -27.92 31.42
C GLU A 456 -68.30 -27.72 29.95
N PHE A 457 -69.13 -28.16 28.99
CA PHE A 457 -68.85 -27.91 27.58
C PHE A 457 -68.94 -26.42 27.21
N GLU A 458 -69.89 -25.68 27.77
CA GLU A 458 -69.98 -24.23 27.57
C GLU A 458 -68.77 -23.49 28.17
N THR A 459 -68.31 -23.87 29.36
CA THR A 459 -67.12 -23.29 29.99
C THR A 459 -65.86 -23.63 29.20
N GLN A 460 -65.71 -24.86 28.71
CA GLN A 460 -64.62 -25.24 27.80
C GLN A 460 -64.66 -24.48 26.46
N LEU A 461 -65.86 -24.24 25.89
CA LEU A 461 -66.01 -23.45 24.68
C LEU A 461 -65.60 -21.99 24.90
N LYS A 462 -66.01 -21.40 26.03
CA LYS A 462 -65.62 -20.04 26.44
C LYS A 462 -64.12 -19.94 26.70
N GLU A 463 -63.53 -20.93 27.37
CA GLU A 463 -62.10 -20.99 27.61
C GLU A 463 -61.32 -21.10 26.29
N SER A 464 -61.74 -22.02 25.40
CA SER A 464 -61.16 -22.17 24.06
C SER A 464 -61.31 -20.90 23.21
N GLN A 465 -62.43 -20.19 23.30
CA GLN A 465 -62.61 -18.89 22.64
C GLN A 465 -61.66 -17.84 23.21
N SER A 466 -61.51 -17.77 24.53
CA SER A 466 -60.58 -16.83 25.18
C SER A 466 -59.13 -17.09 24.79
N LEU A 467 -58.72 -18.35 24.64
CA LEU A 467 -57.38 -18.74 24.17
C LEU A 467 -57.20 -18.39 22.69
N LEU A 468 -58.23 -18.61 21.87
CA LEU A 468 -58.20 -18.22 20.46
C LEU A 468 -58.05 -16.71 20.29
N ASP A 469 -58.77 -15.91 21.08
CA ASP A 469 -58.69 -14.46 21.00
C ASP A 469 -57.37 -13.90 21.53
N LYS A 470 -56.80 -14.51 22.60
CA LYS A 470 -55.42 -14.22 23.03
C LYS A 470 -54.41 -14.53 21.93
N SER A 471 -54.51 -15.69 21.27
CA SER A 471 -53.62 -16.09 20.18
C SER A 471 -53.76 -15.18 18.94
N LYS A 472 -54.97 -14.71 18.63
CA LYS A 472 -55.18 -13.69 17.59
C LYS A 472 -54.52 -12.36 17.95
N GLN A 473 -54.68 -11.90 19.19
CA GLN A 473 -54.06 -10.66 19.66
C GLN A 473 -52.53 -10.74 19.61
N GLU A 474 -51.94 -11.86 20.04
CA GLU A 474 -50.50 -12.11 19.92
C GLU A 474 -50.05 -12.13 18.45
N SER A 475 -50.83 -12.74 17.55
CA SER A 475 -50.54 -12.76 16.12
C SER A 475 -50.58 -11.35 15.50
N GLU A 476 -51.52 -10.51 15.91
CA GLU A 476 -51.61 -9.11 15.51
C GLU A 476 -50.44 -8.28 16.06
N GLN A 477 -50.05 -8.49 17.31
CA GLN A 477 -48.86 -7.86 17.91
C GLN A 477 -47.60 -8.23 17.14
N LEU A 478 -47.34 -9.52 16.91
CA LEU A 478 -46.20 -9.98 16.11
C LEU A 478 -46.23 -9.45 14.67
N ARG A 479 -47.42 -9.23 14.09
CA ARG A 479 -47.56 -8.62 12.77
C ARG A 479 -47.16 -7.14 12.78
N THR A 480 -47.60 -6.38 13.78
CA THR A 480 -47.21 -4.96 13.93
C THR A 480 -45.71 -4.81 14.21
N GLU A 481 -45.13 -5.65 15.06
CA GLU A 481 -43.67 -5.70 15.29
C GLU A 481 -42.92 -6.04 14.00
N ARG A 482 -43.36 -7.04 13.23
CA ARG A 482 -42.76 -7.36 11.93
C ARG A 482 -42.78 -6.15 10.99
N ASP A 483 -43.90 -5.44 10.91
CA ASP A 483 -44.02 -4.27 10.05
C ASP A 483 -43.11 -3.12 10.52
N GLN A 484 -42.92 -2.94 11.83
CA GLN A 484 -41.95 -2.01 12.41
C GLN A 484 -40.50 -2.39 12.08
N TRP A 485 -40.13 -3.67 12.24
CA TRP A 485 -38.80 -4.17 11.87
C TRP A 485 -38.54 -4.04 10.36
N LYS A 486 -39.57 -4.23 9.54
CA LYS A 486 -39.48 -4.02 8.10
C LYS A 486 -39.28 -2.55 7.73
N ALA A 487 -39.97 -1.63 8.42
CA ALA A 487 -39.78 -0.19 8.23
C ALA A 487 -38.35 0.24 8.62
N THR A 488 -37.87 -0.17 9.80
CA THR A 488 -36.50 0.15 10.24
C THR A 488 -35.42 -0.48 9.32
N SER A 489 -35.64 -1.69 8.81
CA SER A 489 -34.75 -2.29 7.80
C SER A 489 -34.69 -1.46 6.52
N ASN A 490 -35.84 -0.98 6.02
CA ASN A 490 -35.88 -0.10 4.84
C ASN A 490 -35.16 1.23 5.09
N ASP A 491 -35.28 1.80 6.30
CA ASP A 491 -34.57 3.03 6.67
C ASP A 491 -33.05 2.84 6.66
N PHE A 492 -32.57 1.70 7.19
CA PHE A 492 -31.15 1.36 7.12
C PHE A 492 -30.67 1.12 5.68
N GLU A 493 -31.46 0.46 4.83
CA GLU A 493 -31.14 0.28 3.41
C GLU A 493 -31.04 1.62 2.68
N ASN A 494 -31.92 2.57 2.99
CA ASN A 494 -31.88 3.93 2.44
C ASN A 494 -30.63 4.68 2.89
N LEU A 495 -30.29 4.61 4.18
CA LEU A 495 -29.06 5.21 4.71
C LEU A 495 -27.80 4.61 4.07
N VAL A 496 -27.76 3.28 3.87
CA VAL A 496 -26.66 2.60 3.18
C VAL A 496 -26.56 3.08 1.72
N ARG A 497 -27.69 3.18 1.00
CA ARG A 497 -27.72 3.71 -0.38
C ARG A 497 -27.21 5.14 -0.46
N GLU A 498 -27.58 6.01 0.48
CA GLU A 498 -27.05 7.38 0.55
C GLU A 498 -25.55 7.39 0.83
N LYS A 499 -25.07 6.55 1.75
CA LYS A 499 -23.63 6.45 2.02
C LYS A 499 -22.84 5.96 0.81
N ILE A 500 -23.35 4.98 0.07
CA ILE A 500 -22.73 4.53 -1.19
C ILE A 500 -22.62 5.70 -2.18
N LYS A 501 -23.70 6.45 -2.43
CA LYS A 501 -23.66 7.63 -3.31
C LYS A 501 -22.63 8.67 -2.85
N THR A 502 -22.50 8.91 -1.54
CA THR A 502 -21.49 9.86 -1.04
C THR A 502 -20.06 9.34 -1.19
N LEU A 503 -19.85 8.02 -1.14
CA LEU A 503 -18.55 7.41 -1.40
C LEU A 503 -18.21 7.49 -2.87
N ASP A 504 -19.14 7.14 -3.77
CA ASP A 504 -18.95 7.25 -5.22
C ASP A 504 -18.58 8.68 -5.65
N TYR A 505 -19.21 9.69 -5.05
CA TYR A 505 -18.86 11.09 -5.27
C TYR A 505 -17.43 11.43 -4.81
N ARG A 506 -17.01 10.93 -3.65
CA ARG A 506 -15.66 11.14 -3.11
C ARG A 506 -14.61 10.43 -3.96
N ASP A 507 -14.88 9.20 -4.39
CA ASP A 507 -13.99 8.44 -5.26
C ASP A 507 -13.83 9.12 -6.62
N GLY A 508 -14.92 9.68 -7.17
CA GLY A 508 -14.84 10.53 -8.36
C GLY A 508 -13.95 11.76 -8.15
N LYS A 509 -14.05 12.43 -7.00
CA LYS A 509 -13.19 13.60 -6.71
C LYS A 509 -11.73 13.22 -6.49
N ILE A 510 -11.47 12.06 -5.89
CA ILE A 510 -10.11 11.52 -5.74
C ILE A 510 -9.50 11.25 -7.11
N ALA A 511 -10.24 10.59 -8.01
CA ALA A 511 -9.76 10.31 -9.37
C ALA A 511 -9.45 11.60 -10.17
N GLU A 512 -10.26 12.65 -10.01
CA GLU A 512 -10.00 13.96 -10.63
C GLU A 512 -8.69 14.58 -10.11
N LEU A 513 -8.50 14.60 -8.78
CA LEU A 513 -7.28 15.14 -8.15
C LEU A 513 -6.04 14.32 -8.48
N GLU A 514 -6.15 13.00 -8.60
CA GLU A 514 -5.06 12.12 -9.04
C GLU A 514 -4.66 12.42 -10.49
N SER A 515 -5.63 12.65 -11.39
CA SER A 515 -5.36 13.07 -12.76
C SER A 515 -4.65 14.43 -12.82
N GLU A 516 -5.06 15.41 -12.00
CA GLU A 516 -4.39 16.70 -11.89
C GLU A 516 -2.95 16.56 -11.35
N LEU A 517 -2.73 15.68 -10.36
CA LEU A 517 -1.41 15.42 -9.80
C LEU A 517 -0.49 14.77 -10.84
N VAL A 518 -0.98 13.80 -11.61
CA VAL A 518 -0.20 13.21 -12.71
C VAL A 518 0.11 14.26 -13.78
N GLY A 519 -0.84 15.14 -14.10
CA GLY A 519 -0.62 16.28 -14.99
C GLY A 519 0.51 17.18 -14.51
N THR A 520 0.51 17.60 -13.25
CA THR A 520 1.56 18.45 -12.68
C THR A 520 2.93 17.75 -12.57
N GLN A 521 2.96 16.45 -12.30
CA GLN A 521 4.21 15.68 -12.31
C GLN A 521 4.82 15.56 -13.71
N THR A 522 3.99 15.37 -14.74
CA THR A 522 4.49 15.31 -16.12
C THR A 522 5.09 16.65 -16.57
N THR A 523 4.48 17.77 -16.21
CA THR A 523 5.04 19.10 -16.50
C THR A 523 6.33 19.34 -15.70
N GLN A 524 6.38 18.93 -14.44
CA GLN A 524 7.61 19.02 -13.63
C GLN A 524 8.75 18.20 -14.23
N ARG A 525 8.49 16.96 -14.67
CA ARG A 525 9.49 16.12 -15.36
C ARG A 525 9.97 16.75 -16.66
N ALA A 526 9.08 17.37 -17.43
CA ALA A 526 9.44 18.07 -18.66
C ALA A 526 10.34 19.29 -18.36
N LEU A 527 10.05 20.04 -17.28
CA LEU A 527 10.89 21.15 -16.84
C LEU A 527 12.27 20.68 -16.36
N SER A 528 12.33 19.65 -15.52
CA SER A 528 13.62 19.10 -15.06
C SER A 528 14.45 18.52 -16.21
N ALA A 529 13.82 17.88 -17.19
CA ALA A 529 14.52 17.40 -18.40
C ALA A 529 15.07 18.56 -19.23
N ARG A 530 14.31 19.65 -19.35
CA ARG A 530 14.78 20.88 -20.01
C ARG A 530 15.95 21.48 -19.25
N GLU A 531 15.85 21.64 -17.93
CA GLU A 531 16.94 22.15 -17.08
C GLU A 531 18.22 21.32 -17.22
N ALA A 532 18.11 19.98 -17.20
CA ALA A 532 19.25 19.09 -17.42
C ALA A 532 19.93 19.30 -18.78
N ALA A 533 19.14 19.45 -19.86
CA ALA A 533 19.69 19.74 -21.19
C ALA A 533 20.37 21.12 -21.27
N TRP A 534 19.89 22.11 -20.53
CA TRP A 534 20.54 23.42 -20.42
C TRP A 534 21.85 23.34 -19.64
N MET A 535 21.90 22.55 -18.56
CA MET A 535 23.13 22.32 -17.80
C MET A 535 24.19 21.62 -18.65
N GLU A 536 23.83 20.53 -19.36
CA GLU A 536 24.75 19.83 -20.27
C GLU A 536 25.31 20.76 -21.37
N LYS A 537 24.46 21.63 -21.93
CA LYS A 537 24.90 22.65 -22.89
C LYS A 537 25.86 23.65 -22.27
N THR A 538 25.68 24.00 -21.00
CA THR A 538 26.54 24.94 -20.28
C THR A 538 27.89 24.31 -20.01
N ASP A 539 27.92 23.07 -19.50
CA ASP A 539 29.15 22.28 -19.30
C ASP A 539 29.93 22.09 -20.61
N SER A 540 29.22 21.84 -21.72
CA SER A 540 29.85 21.76 -23.05
C SER A 540 30.46 23.09 -23.50
N LEU A 541 29.83 24.22 -23.21
CA LEU A 541 30.39 25.54 -23.53
C LEU A 541 31.59 25.87 -22.65
N GLU A 542 31.55 25.54 -21.37
CA GLU A 542 32.66 25.75 -20.44
C GLU A 542 33.90 24.93 -20.85
N THR A 543 33.73 23.65 -21.17
CA THR A 543 34.83 22.81 -21.67
C THR A 543 35.41 23.32 -22.98
N ASN A 544 34.58 23.82 -23.90
CA ASN A 544 35.04 24.46 -25.14
C ASN A 544 35.83 25.75 -24.88
N LEU A 545 35.38 26.59 -23.94
CA LEU A 545 36.08 27.82 -23.54
C LEU A 545 37.43 27.50 -22.90
N GLU A 546 37.49 26.49 -22.03
CA GLU A 546 38.74 26.02 -21.43
C GLU A 546 39.71 25.48 -22.48
N GLY A 547 39.20 24.74 -23.48
CA GLY A 547 39.97 24.30 -24.63
C GLY A 547 40.57 25.46 -25.43
N MET A 548 39.75 26.48 -25.76
CA MET A 548 40.23 27.68 -26.44
C MET A 548 41.28 28.44 -25.62
N LEU A 549 41.10 28.57 -24.30
CA LEU A 549 42.09 29.21 -23.42
C LEU A 549 43.44 28.48 -23.45
N LYS A 550 43.43 27.14 -23.37
CA LYS A 550 44.65 26.32 -23.50
C LYS A 550 45.33 26.50 -24.86
N GLU A 551 44.56 26.59 -25.94
CA GLU A 551 45.10 26.87 -27.27
C GLU A 551 45.69 28.29 -27.37
N PHE A 552 45.05 29.29 -26.77
CA PHE A 552 45.57 30.65 -26.68
C PHE A 552 46.88 30.70 -25.88
N ASP A 553 46.96 30.01 -24.75
CA ASP A 553 48.19 29.93 -23.95
C ASP A 553 49.31 29.24 -24.72
N ARG A 554 48.99 28.15 -25.43
CA ARG A 554 49.94 27.46 -26.32
C ARG A 554 50.44 28.39 -27.42
N LEU A 555 49.54 29.14 -28.08
CA LEU A 555 49.90 30.11 -29.11
C LEU A 555 50.80 31.22 -28.54
N THR A 556 50.43 31.78 -27.39
CA THR A 556 51.25 32.79 -26.69
C THR A 556 52.64 32.24 -26.35
N SER A 557 52.75 31.01 -25.86
CA SER A 557 54.03 30.34 -25.61
C SER A 557 54.85 30.22 -26.91
N THR A 558 54.24 29.75 -28.01
CA THR A 558 54.95 29.63 -29.28
C THR A 558 55.42 30.98 -29.83
N VAL A 559 54.65 32.06 -29.62
CA VAL A 559 55.06 33.41 -29.99
C VAL A 559 56.26 33.86 -29.15
N MET A 560 56.23 33.61 -27.84
CA MET A 560 57.35 33.90 -26.96
C MET A 560 58.62 33.12 -27.36
N ASP A 561 58.48 31.83 -27.70
CA ASP A 561 59.60 31.02 -28.19
C ASP A 561 60.20 31.58 -29.48
N LEU A 562 59.36 32.00 -30.44
CA LEU A 562 59.81 32.65 -31.67
C LEU A 562 60.47 34.02 -31.40
N GLU A 563 59.97 34.79 -30.44
CA GLU A 563 60.60 36.05 -30.00
C GLU A 563 61.96 35.81 -29.33
N MET A 564 62.12 34.70 -28.59
CA MET A 564 63.41 34.30 -28.01
C MET A 564 64.41 33.82 -29.08
N GLU A 565 63.95 33.15 -30.14
CA GLU A 565 64.81 32.73 -31.25
C GLU A 565 65.16 33.86 -32.22
N ARG A 566 64.30 34.89 -32.33
CA ARG A 566 64.50 36.07 -33.17
C ARG A 566 65.92 36.67 -33.10
N PRO A 567 66.51 36.96 -31.94
CA PRO A 567 67.88 37.50 -31.87
C PRO A 567 68.94 36.52 -32.40
N ASN A 568 68.71 35.20 -32.34
CA ASN A 568 69.62 34.22 -32.93
C ASN A 568 69.55 34.27 -34.46
N TYR A 569 68.34 34.36 -35.02
CA TYR A 569 68.15 34.57 -36.46
C TYR A 569 68.73 35.91 -36.92
N GLU A 570 68.53 37.00 -36.16
CA GLU A 570 69.11 38.32 -36.46
C GLU A 570 70.64 38.26 -36.45
N ARG A 571 71.27 37.62 -35.44
CA ARG A 571 72.73 37.40 -35.44
C ARG A 571 73.19 36.56 -36.62
N ARG A 572 72.43 35.54 -37.02
CA ARG A 572 72.76 34.70 -38.18
C ARG A 572 72.64 35.47 -39.49
N ILE A 573 71.62 36.32 -39.62
CA ILE A 573 71.46 37.24 -40.75
C ILE A 573 72.64 38.21 -40.80
N ASP A 574 73.00 38.84 -39.68
CA ASP A 574 74.15 39.76 -39.60
C ASP A 574 75.47 39.09 -39.99
N GLN A 575 75.68 37.83 -39.57
CA GLN A 575 76.83 37.03 -39.99
C GLN A 575 76.84 36.81 -41.50
N LEU A 576 75.71 36.39 -42.07
CA LEU A 576 75.59 36.15 -43.52
C LEU A 576 75.77 37.44 -44.33
N VAL A 577 75.25 38.56 -43.83
CA VAL A 577 75.44 39.89 -44.44
C VAL A 577 76.92 40.28 -44.43
N LYS A 578 77.62 40.11 -43.30
CA LYS A 578 79.06 40.37 -43.21
C LYS A 578 79.87 39.48 -44.15
N THR A 579 79.55 38.20 -44.24
CA THR A 579 80.24 37.28 -45.17
C THR A 579 79.98 37.65 -46.62
N ASN A 580 78.76 38.05 -46.98
CA ASN A 580 78.45 38.52 -48.33
C ASN A 580 79.22 39.82 -48.65
N GLN A 581 79.23 40.79 -47.74
CA GLN A 581 80.01 42.02 -47.92
C GLN A 581 81.51 41.75 -48.08
N HIS A 582 82.05 40.78 -47.32
CA HIS A 582 83.43 40.37 -47.44
C HIS A 582 83.73 39.73 -48.80
N LEU A 583 82.91 38.77 -49.24
CA LEU A 583 83.03 38.13 -50.55
C LEU A 583 82.86 39.13 -51.70
N GLU A 584 81.91 40.07 -51.59
CA GLU A 584 81.73 41.15 -52.55
C GLU A 584 82.98 42.04 -52.63
N ALA A 585 83.59 42.39 -51.49
CA ALA A 585 84.83 43.16 -51.47
C ALA A 585 86.01 42.39 -52.08
N GLU A 586 86.14 41.09 -51.81
CA GLU A 586 87.14 40.21 -52.46
C GLU A 586 86.92 40.15 -53.98
N LEU A 587 85.66 40.00 -54.43
CA LEU A 587 85.32 39.97 -55.84
C LEU A 587 85.62 41.31 -56.53
N VAL A 588 85.35 42.43 -55.88
CA VAL A 588 85.72 43.76 -56.38
C VAL A 588 87.24 43.91 -56.46
N ASN A 589 87.99 43.49 -55.44
CA ASN A 589 89.45 43.52 -55.45
C ASN A 589 90.03 42.65 -56.56
N GLU A 590 89.51 41.44 -56.76
CA GLU A 590 89.91 40.55 -57.87
C GLU A 590 89.58 41.14 -59.23
N ARG A 591 88.40 41.79 -59.38
CA ARG A 591 88.06 42.54 -60.61
C ARG A 591 89.04 43.69 -60.87
N VAL A 592 89.41 44.45 -59.84
CA VAL A 592 90.40 45.54 -59.95
C VAL A 592 91.80 44.98 -60.26
N ASN A 593 92.20 43.88 -59.63
CA ASN A 593 93.46 43.18 -59.92
C ASN A 593 93.49 42.66 -61.37
N HIS A 594 92.39 42.10 -61.87
CA HIS A 594 92.26 41.65 -63.26
C HIS A 594 92.28 42.81 -64.26
N LEU A 595 91.69 43.96 -63.92
CA LEU A 595 91.79 45.20 -64.70
C LEU A 595 93.23 45.75 -64.74
N GLY A 596 94.09 45.38 -63.79
CA GLY A 596 95.50 45.76 -63.74
C GLY A 596 96.48 44.79 -64.42
N ASN A 597 96.02 43.58 -64.79
CA ASN A 597 96.87 42.49 -65.30
C ASN A 597 96.68 42.16 -66.78
N SER A 598 95.89 42.95 -67.53
CA SER A 598 95.93 42.91 -68.98
C SER A 598 97.28 43.46 -69.46
N SER A 599 98.12 42.59 -70.03
CA SER A 599 99.49 42.87 -70.48
C SER A 599 99.62 43.86 -71.64
N ASP A 600 98.52 44.49 -72.04
CA ASP A 600 98.49 45.47 -73.11
C ASP A 600 98.11 46.83 -72.52
N THR A 601 99.02 47.80 -72.65
CA THR A 601 98.81 49.22 -72.32
C THR A 601 97.39 49.66 -72.71
N PRO A 602 96.48 49.90 -71.76
CA PRO A 602 95.09 50.12 -72.06
C PRO A 602 94.92 51.48 -72.71
N THR A 603 94.76 51.48 -74.04
CA THR A 603 94.42 52.68 -74.80
C THR A 603 93.08 53.21 -74.28
N THR A 604 92.98 54.52 -74.03
CA THR A 604 91.78 55.18 -73.47
C THR A 604 90.45 54.88 -74.19
N ALA A 605 90.50 54.33 -75.41
CA ALA A 605 89.35 53.83 -76.16
C ALA A 605 88.78 52.49 -75.66
N SER A 606 89.60 51.54 -75.19
CA SER A 606 89.14 50.24 -74.66
C SER A 606 88.44 50.44 -73.31
N LEU A 607 89.02 51.21 -72.40
CA LEU A 607 88.39 51.60 -71.13
C LEU A 607 87.04 52.30 -71.34
N ARG A 608 86.92 53.20 -72.33
CA ARG A 608 85.65 53.88 -72.65
C ARG A 608 84.61 52.93 -73.26
N LYS A 609 85.03 51.87 -73.94
CA LYS A 609 84.11 50.86 -74.51
C LYS A 609 83.62 49.93 -73.42
N GLU A 610 84.50 49.47 -72.54
CA GLU A 610 84.16 48.64 -71.39
C GLU A 610 83.32 49.39 -70.37
N PHE A 611 83.60 50.67 -70.10
CA PHE A 611 82.78 51.48 -69.20
C PHE A 611 81.37 51.71 -69.76
N ARG A 612 81.24 51.88 -71.09
CA ARG A 612 79.92 51.97 -71.74
C ARG A 612 79.17 50.65 -71.73
N ALA A 613 79.86 49.53 -71.97
CA ALA A 613 79.29 48.20 -71.85
C ALA A 613 78.81 47.93 -70.41
N LEU A 614 79.65 48.22 -69.42
CA LEU A 614 79.33 48.04 -68.01
C LEU A 614 78.15 48.92 -67.56
N ILE A 615 78.09 50.19 -67.99
CA ILE A 615 76.91 51.05 -67.73
C ILE A 615 75.65 50.51 -68.40
N SER A 616 75.77 49.96 -69.62
CA SER A 616 74.63 49.35 -70.32
C SER A 616 74.14 48.11 -69.58
N ASP A 617 75.05 47.21 -69.22
CA ASP A 617 74.73 45.98 -68.50
C ASP A 617 74.10 46.28 -67.13
N LEU A 618 74.62 47.28 -66.40
CA LEU A 618 74.08 47.69 -65.10
C LEU A 618 72.69 48.32 -65.24
N LYS A 619 72.44 49.08 -66.32
CA LYS A 619 71.10 49.60 -66.63
C LYS A 619 70.12 48.48 -66.99
N ASP A 620 70.54 47.54 -67.82
CA ASP A 620 69.71 46.41 -68.24
C ASP A 620 69.41 45.47 -67.07
N GLU A 621 70.37 45.23 -66.19
CA GLU A 621 70.19 44.44 -64.97
C GLU A 621 69.24 45.13 -63.99
N LYS A 622 69.40 46.43 -63.75
CA LYS A 622 68.45 47.20 -62.92
C LYS A 622 67.05 47.19 -63.52
N GLN A 623 66.93 47.29 -64.85
CA GLN A 623 65.64 47.23 -65.53
C GLN A 623 64.99 45.84 -65.40
N ARG A 624 65.76 44.75 -65.47
CA ARG A 624 65.27 43.39 -65.22
C ARG A 624 64.81 43.19 -63.78
N LEU A 625 65.55 43.74 -62.80
CA LEU A 625 65.14 43.69 -61.39
C LEU A 625 63.83 44.43 -61.16
N LEU A 626 63.68 45.64 -61.70
CA LEU A 626 62.42 46.40 -61.61
C LEU A 626 61.25 45.65 -62.27
N ALA A 627 61.48 45.01 -63.42
CA ALA A 627 60.46 44.20 -64.08
C ALA A 627 60.06 42.97 -63.23
N LYS A 628 61.04 42.32 -62.59
CA LYS A 628 60.81 41.18 -61.71
C LYS A 628 60.01 41.60 -60.46
N GLU A 629 60.43 42.67 -59.78
CA GLU A 629 59.71 43.23 -58.63
C GLU A 629 58.28 43.64 -58.99
N ALA A 630 58.08 44.26 -60.16
CA ALA A 630 56.74 44.62 -60.64
C ALA A 630 55.87 43.37 -60.88
N SER A 631 56.44 42.30 -61.42
CA SER A 631 55.72 41.03 -61.65
C SER A 631 55.35 40.32 -60.35
N GLU A 632 56.27 40.30 -59.38
CA GLU A 632 56.05 39.72 -58.05
C GLU A 632 55.01 40.52 -57.27
N LYS A 633 55.08 41.85 -57.31
CA LYS A 633 54.05 42.72 -56.71
C LYS A 633 52.67 42.44 -57.30
N LYS A 634 52.58 42.27 -58.62
CA LYS A 634 51.32 41.92 -59.30
C LYS A 634 50.80 40.55 -58.87
N GLN A 635 51.68 39.56 -58.67
CA GLN A 635 51.30 38.24 -58.16
C GLN A 635 50.77 38.32 -56.72
N LEU A 636 51.45 39.03 -55.83
CA LEU A 636 51.01 39.22 -54.45
C LEU A 636 49.68 39.98 -54.37
N GLU A 637 49.48 41.01 -55.20
CA GLU A 637 48.20 41.71 -55.29
C GLU A 637 47.05 40.79 -55.73
N ASN A 638 47.30 39.85 -56.64
CA ASN A 638 46.30 38.86 -57.04
C ASN A 638 45.98 37.90 -55.88
N ILE A 639 46.99 37.36 -55.19
CA ILE A 639 46.78 36.48 -54.03
C ILE A 639 45.98 37.19 -52.94
N ILE A 640 46.28 38.47 -52.67
CA ILE A 640 45.52 39.27 -51.69
C ILE A 640 44.07 39.45 -52.11
N LYS A 641 43.80 39.67 -53.41
CA LYS A 641 42.42 39.76 -53.93
C LYS A 641 41.68 38.43 -53.75
N ASP A 642 42.32 37.31 -54.05
CA ASP A 642 41.71 35.98 -53.93
C ASP A 642 41.40 35.64 -52.46
N MET A 643 42.34 35.88 -51.54
CA MET A 643 42.11 35.67 -50.10
C MET A 643 41.00 36.57 -49.54
N LYS A 644 40.86 37.81 -50.03
CA LYS A 644 39.76 38.69 -49.64
C LYS A 644 38.42 38.13 -50.13
N HIS A 645 38.36 37.70 -51.37
CA HIS A 645 37.16 37.11 -51.95
C HIS A 645 36.72 35.85 -51.19
N GLU A 646 37.65 34.97 -50.84
CA GLU A 646 37.39 33.76 -50.06
C GLU A 646 36.85 34.08 -48.66
N ARG A 647 37.45 35.08 -47.97
CA ARG A 647 36.95 35.56 -46.67
C ARG A 647 35.53 36.09 -46.75
N ASP A 648 35.22 36.85 -47.79
CA ASP A 648 33.88 37.40 -48.00
C ASP A 648 32.87 36.27 -48.26
N MET A 649 33.21 35.28 -49.09
CA MET A 649 32.37 34.09 -49.33
C MET A 649 32.10 33.31 -48.04
N ALA A 650 33.13 33.06 -47.22
CA ALA A 650 32.96 32.40 -45.92
C ALA A 650 32.10 33.19 -44.92
N ARG A 651 32.04 34.53 -45.08
CA ARG A 651 31.15 35.39 -44.29
C ARG A 651 29.70 35.30 -44.78
N TYR A 652 29.49 35.28 -46.10
CA TYR A 652 28.16 35.08 -46.69
C TYR A 652 27.55 33.73 -46.27
N ASP A 653 28.31 32.64 -46.31
CA ASP A 653 27.83 31.31 -45.90
C ASP A 653 27.41 31.24 -44.43
N ARG A 654 28.15 31.90 -43.54
CA ARG A 654 27.80 31.95 -42.10
C ARG A 654 26.49 32.70 -41.86
N ILE A 655 26.28 33.81 -42.57
CA ILE A 655 25.04 34.60 -42.45
C ILE A 655 23.86 33.80 -43.02
N ASN A 656 24.02 33.14 -44.17
CA ASN A 656 22.94 32.37 -44.78
C ASN A 656 22.48 31.19 -43.89
N LYS A 657 23.41 30.49 -43.24
CA LYS A 657 23.08 29.41 -42.29
C LYS A 657 22.38 29.90 -41.03
N GLY A 658 22.68 31.13 -40.57
CA GLY A 658 22.04 31.72 -39.40
C GLY A 658 20.64 32.28 -39.65
N VAL A 659 20.31 32.63 -40.90
CA VAL A 659 19.01 33.21 -41.28
C VAL A 659 17.99 32.15 -41.70
N GLN A 660 18.42 30.93 -42.02
CA GLN A 660 17.50 29.80 -42.22
C GLN A 660 16.96 29.33 -40.86
N THR A 661 15.86 29.94 -40.40
CA THR A 661 15.01 29.36 -39.36
C THR A 661 14.60 27.96 -39.80
N PRO A 662 14.95 26.88 -39.07
CA PRO A 662 14.44 25.56 -39.38
C PRO A 662 12.91 25.64 -39.23
N LEU A 663 12.19 25.45 -40.33
CA LEU A 663 10.78 25.11 -40.27
C LEU A 663 10.70 23.76 -39.57
N ILE A 664 10.37 23.79 -38.29
CA ILE A 664 10.07 22.61 -37.49
C ILE A 664 8.71 22.09 -37.99
N PRO A 665 8.59 20.83 -38.45
CA PRO A 665 7.31 20.21 -38.80
C PRO A 665 6.41 19.99 -37.58
#